data_AF-A0A3Q3LJG1-F1
#
_entry.id   AF-A0A3Q3LJG1-F1
#
_cell.length_a   1.000
_cell.length_b   1.000
_cell.length_c   1.000
_cell.angle_alpha   90.00
_cell.angle_beta   90.00
_cell.angle_gamma   90.00
#
_symmetry.space_group_name_H-M   'P 1'
#
loop_
_entity.id
_entity.type
_entity.pdbx_description
1 polymer ?
#
loop_
_entity_poly.entity_id
_entity_poly.type
_entity_poly.pdbx_seq_one_letter_code
_entity_poly.pdbx_strand_id
1 'polypeptide(L)'
;MRPTQVAQPPKCEISGKEAISALSRAKSKECRQQIAEVFCRHKEGALMPEKVTRYCPLEGKSTIWDEDSAESYPHKPVRIAFVLVVHGRASRQFQRLFKAIYHTSHFYYIHVDQRSNYLHRQVQVLAAQYPNVRVTPWRMATIWGGASLLTMYLRSMADLLAIRDWSWDFFINLSAADYPIRTNNQLVAFLSKYREMNFIKSHGRDNARFIRKQGLDRLFYECDTHMWRLGDRKIPEGISVDGGSDWFLLNRKFVEYVINSKDDLVTSMKRFYAYTLLPAESFFHTVLENSAHCESMVDNNLRITNWNRKLGCKCQYKHIVDWCGCSPNDFKPADFHRFQQTVRPTFFARKFEASVNQEIVNQLDAYLFGQFSQGTPALNSYWENVYDEPDGVASLSDTQLTYYHSFSRMGLARATASLQGNPKDHSCRYFPMGHPVSVHLYFQSDQFQGYLVKHHATNLATSKLETMETWVAPKKNFKLTAPPTSTFSRLQFAEIGTDWDAKERMFRNFGGLMGPMDETVGMQKWSKGPNVTVTVVWIDPTNVIAATYDILIDTSAEYTHYHPPLNQPLRPGVWSVRILHHWSPVAEMHFLIAPLAYNKHQPIRQEDTLKFHNGPAKNSYMEQSFHSLNPVLNIPVSLGYVEQAKRNAALTGPELEHWIDSLVGELWEAADVCAVGPTACPVMQACPKNPWSSLSPDPKSQLGAPRADGRIR
;
A
#
# COMPACT_ATOMS: atom_id res chain seq x y z
N MET A 1 -29.53 20.54 24.54
CA MET A 1 -28.59 19.73 25.34
C MET A 1 -28.92 18.26 25.09
N ARG A 2 -28.04 17.50 24.43
CA ARG A 2 -28.17 16.03 24.36
C ARG A 2 -27.74 15.46 25.73
N PRO A 3 -28.43 14.46 26.30
CA PRO A 3 -28.04 13.91 27.58
C PRO A 3 -26.66 13.24 27.42
N THR A 4 -25.73 13.64 28.28
CA THR A 4 -24.47 12.94 28.52
C THR A 4 -24.80 11.51 28.98
N GLN A 5 -24.64 10.52 28.09
CA GLN A 5 -24.70 9.11 28.48
C GLN A 5 -23.60 8.84 29.50
N VAL A 6 -24.00 8.65 30.75
CA VAL A 6 -23.15 8.22 31.86
C VAL A 6 -22.45 6.92 31.45
N ALA A 7 -21.13 6.84 31.64
CA ALA A 7 -20.38 5.61 31.38
C ALA A 7 -20.90 4.51 32.32
N GLN A 8 -21.50 3.46 31.77
CA GLN A 8 -21.88 2.31 32.59
C GLN A 8 -20.60 1.65 33.12
N PRO A 9 -20.52 1.33 34.42
CA PRO A 9 -19.39 0.60 34.96
C PRO A 9 -19.30 -0.79 34.30
N PRO A 10 -18.08 -1.35 34.17
CA PRO A 10 -17.91 -2.69 33.61
C PRO A 10 -18.69 -3.72 34.44
N LYS A 11 -19.28 -4.72 33.77
CA LYS A 11 -20.12 -5.76 34.41
C LYS A 11 -19.33 -6.66 35.38
N CYS A 12 -18.00 -6.60 35.35
CA CYS A 12 -17.10 -7.34 36.22
C CYS A 12 -15.83 -6.52 36.53
N GLU A 13 -15.06 -6.94 37.52
CA GLU A 13 -13.73 -6.40 37.78
C GLU A 13 -12.72 -6.80 36.68
N ILE A 14 -12.08 -5.81 36.06
CA ILE A 14 -11.09 -5.99 34.99
C ILE A 14 -9.69 -5.98 35.59
N SER A 15 -9.12 -7.17 35.79
CA SER A 15 -7.80 -7.35 36.41
C SER A 15 -6.70 -7.80 35.44
N GLY A 16 -7.04 -8.17 34.20
CA GLY A 16 -6.08 -8.63 33.19
C GLY A 16 -5.22 -7.50 32.63
N LYS A 17 -3.89 -7.66 32.66
CA LYS A 17 -2.92 -6.63 32.20
C LYS A 17 -3.15 -6.23 30.74
N GLU A 18 -3.41 -7.21 29.87
CA GLU A 18 -3.71 -6.99 28.45
C GLU A 18 -4.98 -6.17 28.25
N ALA A 19 -6.08 -6.53 28.92
CA ALA A 19 -7.35 -5.82 28.83
C ALA A 19 -7.23 -4.37 29.37
N ILE A 20 -6.52 -4.17 30.49
CA ILE A 20 -6.24 -2.82 31.03
C ILE A 20 -5.44 -1.99 30.03
N SER A 21 -4.41 -2.56 29.41
CA SER A 21 -3.61 -1.90 28.37
C SER A 21 -4.43 -1.58 27.11
N ALA A 22 -5.37 -2.44 26.71
CA ALA A 22 -6.26 -2.17 25.60
C ALA A 22 -7.23 -1.02 25.93
N LEU A 23 -7.83 -1.02 27.12
CA LEU A 23 -8.74 0.04 27.58
C LEU A 23 -8.08 1.42 27.66
N SER A 24 -6.81 1.49 28.06
CA SER A 24 -6.08 2.77 28.15
C SER A 24 -5.69 3.35 26.79
N ARG A 25 -5.56 2.50 25.75
CA ARG A 25 -5.17 2.90 24.38
C ARG A 25 -6.37 3.09 23.44
N ALA A 26 -7.49 2.41 23.70
CA ALA A 26 -8.69 2.50 22.87
C ALA A 26 -9.23 3.94 22.87
N LYS A 27 -9.60 4.44 21.68
CA LYS A 27 -9.94 5.86 21.47
C LYS A 27 -11.41 6.14 21.74
N SER A 28 -12.31 5.35 21.16
CA SER A 28 -13.76 5.52 21.31
C SER A 28 -14.28 4.95 22.63
N LYS A 29 -15.41 5.49 23.10
CA LYS A 29 -16.05 5.02 24.34
C LYS A 29 -16.71 3.66 24.12
N GLU A 30 -17.24 3.47 22.92
CA GLU A 30 -17.88 2.27 22.42
C GLU A 30 -16.89 1.10 22.39
N CYS A 31 -15.69 1.28 21.82
CA CYS A 31 -14.65 0.25 21.81
C CYS A 31 -14.20 -0.12 23.23
N ARG A 32 -14.04 0.86 24.14
CA ARG A 32 -13.75 0.58 25.56
C ARG A 32 -14.84 -0.26 26.22
N GLN A 33 -16.12 0.06 25.98
CA GLN A 33 -17.24 -0.72 26.51
C GLN A 33 -17.25 -2.16 25.97
N GLN A 34 -17.02 -2.33 24.67
CA GLN A 34 -16.98 -3.64 24.03
C GLN A 34 -15.79 -4.49 24.53
N ILE A 35 -14.61 -3.89 24.70
CA ILE A 35 -13.44 -4.56 25.29
C ILE A 35 -13.77 -5.11 26.68
N ALA A 36 -14.38 -4.27 27.53
CA ALA A 36 -14.79 -4.66 28.88
C ALA A 36 -15.81 -5.80 28.85
N GLU A 37 -16.82 -5.72 27.99
CA GLU A 37 -17.85 -6.76 27.87
C GLU A 37 -17.29 -8.10 27.40
N VAL A 38 -16.42 -8.09 26.38
CA VAL A 38 -15.77 -9.30 25.88
C VAL A 38 -14.90 -9.94 26.95
N PHE A 39 -14.11 -9.14 27.66
CA PHE A 39 -13.30 -9.62 28.78
C PHE A 39 -14.15 -10.26 29.88
N CYS A 40 -15.23 -9.60 30.32
CA CYS A 40 -16.08 -10.14 31.39
C CYS A 40 -16.78 -11.44 30.98
N ARG A 41 -17.33 -11.50 29.76
CA ARG A 41 -17.96 -12.73 29.25
C ARG A 41 -16.97 -13.89 29.15
N HIS A 42 -15.71 -13.61 28.83
CA HIS A 42 -14.66 -14.63 28.81
C HIS A 42 -14.29 -15.09 30.22
N LYS A 43 -14.15 -14.16 31.17
CA LYS A 43 -13.88 -14.45 32.58
C LYS A 43 -14.96 -15.35 33.22
N GLU A 44 -16.21 -15.20 32.79
CA GLU A 44 -17.36 -16.01 33.24
C GLU A 44 -17.49 -17.36 32.52
N GLY A 45 -16.60 -17.71 31.57
CA GLY A 45 -16.71 -18.93 30.77
C GLY A 45 -17.84 -18.90 29.72
N ALA A 46 -18.48 -17.75 29.52
CA ALA A 46 -19.64 -17.58 28.64
C ALA A 46 -19.27 -17.15 27.20
N LEU A 47 -17.98 -17.09 26.85
CA LEU A 47 -17.52 -16.60 25.54
C LEU A 47 -16.89 -17.64 24.61
N MET A 48 -16.00 -18.53 25.09
CA MET A 48 -15.30 -19.49 24.24
C MET A 48 -15.87 -20.91 24.41
N PRO A 49 -15.95 -21.74 23.36
CA PRO A 49 -16.29 -23.16 23.51
C PRO A 49 -15.12 -23.91 24.17
N GLU A 50 -15.42 -24.85 25.08
CA GLU A 50 -14.40 -25.66 25.76
C GLU A 50 -14.12 -27.00 25.06
N LYS A 51 -15.17 -27.64 24.52
CA LYS A 51 -15.10 -28.91 23.79
C LYS A 51 -15.94 -28.81 22.53
N VAL A 52 -15.46 -29.40 21.44
CA VAL A 52 -16.12 -29.39 20.12
C VAL A 52 -16.11 -30.80 19.53
N THR A 53 -17.22 -31.16 18.88
CA THR A 53 -17.41 -32.46 18.24
C THR A 53 -16.63 -32.54 16.92
N ARG A 54 -15.82 -33.60 16.76
CA ARG A 54 -15.20 -33.98 15.48
C ARG A 54 -16.10 -34.97 14.73
N TYR A 55 -16.38 -34.68 13.46
CA TYR A 55 -17.21 -35.49 12.57
C TYR A 55 -16.40 -36.26 11.51
N CYS A 56 -15.11 -35.94 11.35
CA CYS A 56 -14.24 -36.64 10.42
C CYS A 56 -13.99 -38.09 10.88
N PRO A 57 -14.24 -39.11 10.04
CA PRO A 57 -14.02 -40.51 10.39
C PRO A 57 -12.54 -40.92 10.37
N LEU A 58 -11.65 -40.11 9.80
CA LEU A 58 -10.23 -40.41 9.72
C LEU A 58 -9.52 -40.16 11.05
N GLU A 59 -8.60 -41.05 11.42
CA GLU A 59 -7.69 -40.88 12.56
C GLU A 59 -6.57 -39.84 12.29
N GLY A 60 -6.44 -39.35 11.06
CA GLY A 60 -5.41 -38.40 10.64
C GLY A 60 -5.82 -37.52 9.45
N LYS A 61 -4.84 -36.95 8.74
CA LYS A 61 -5.08 -36.11 7.56
C LYS A 61 -5.15 -36.94 6.27
N SER A 62 -6.04 -36.55 5.37
CA SER A 62 -6.09 -37.09 4.00
C SER A 62 -4.88 -36.63 3.20
N THR A 63 -4.19 -37.56 2.53
CA THR A 63 -3.14 -37.26 1.54
C THR A 63 -3.43 -38.06 0.28
N ILE A 64 -4.25 -37.49 -0.60
CA ILE A 64 -4.49 -38.03 -1.94
C ILE A 64 -3.85 -37.07 -2.94
N TRP A 65 -2.82 -37.54 -3.64
CA TRP A 65 -2.31 -36.89 -4.85
C TRP A 65 -1.92 -37.95 -5.85
N ASP A 66 -2.40 -37.80 -7.08
CA ASP A 66 -2.10 -38.69 -8.21
C ASP A 66 -1.60 -37.82 -9.37
N GLU A 67 -0.42 -38.15 -9.91
CA GLU A 67 0.42 -37.28 -10.74
C GLU A 67 0.02 -37.17 -12.22
N ASP A 68 -0.89 -38.02 -12.72
CA ASP A 68 -1.20 -38.05 -14.15
C ASP A 68 -2.23 -37.00 -14.57
N SER A 69 -1.78 -35.82 -15.02
CA SER A 69 -2.65 -34.84 -15.70
C SER A 69 -2.36 -34.79 -17.20
N ALA A 70 -3.02 -35.65 -17.97
CA ALA A 70 -3.13 -35.46 -19.41
C ALA A 70 -4.06 -34.27 -19.71
N GLU A 71 -3.64 -33.36 -20.60
CA GLU A 71 -4.43 -32.23 -21.07
C GLU A 71 -5.60 -32.73 -21.94
N SER A 72 -6.72 -33.09 -21.30
CA SER A 72 -7.98 -33.37 -21.98
C SER A 72 -8.98 -32.24 -21.73
N TYR A 73 -9.74 -31.88 -22.77
CA TYR A 73 -10.84 -30.92 -22.62
C TYR A 73 -11.95 -31.56 -21.77
N PRO A 74 -12.37 -30.91 -20.66
CA PRO A 74 -13.37 -31.51 -19.78
C PRO A 74 -14.75 -31.49 -20.46
N HIS A 75 -15.44 -32.63 -20.48
CA HIS A 75 -16.83 -32.72 -20.95
C HIS A 75 -17.79 -31.78 -20.21
N LYS A 76 -17.49 -31.48 -18.93
CA LYS A 76 -18.23 -30.53 -18.09
C LYS A 76 -17.24 -29.56 -17.43
N PRO A 77 -16.94 -28.40 -18.05
CA PRO A 77 -16.02 -27.42 -17.46
C PRO A 77 -16.62 -26.82 -16.19
N VAL A 78 -15.78 -26.54 -15.20
CA VAL A 78 -16.19 -25.81 -13.99
C VAL A 78 -16.41 -24.32 -14.28
N ARG A 79 -17.33 -23.71 -13.54
CA ARG A 79 -17.54 -22.26 -13.50
C ARG A 79 -17.03 -21.72 -12.16
N ILE A 80 -16.23 -20.66 -12.19
CA ILE A 80 -15.52 -20.19 -11.00
C ILE A 80 -16.16 -18.91 -10.47
N ALA A 81 -16.37 -18.82 -9.16
CA ALA A 81 -16.67 -17.58 -8.45
C ALA A 81 -15.38 -17.02 -7.84
N PHE A 82 -14.83 -15.97 -8.45
CA PHE A 82 -13.71 -15.21 -7.92
C PHE A 82 -14.22 -14.18 -6.91
N VAL A 83 -13.74 -14.26 -5.67
CA VAL A 83 -13.93 -13.20 -4.68
C VAL A 83 -12.66 -12.36 -4.61
N LEU A 84 -12.75 -11.14 -5.14
CA LEU A 84 -11.64 -10.20 -5.21
C LEU A 84 -11.72 -9.26 -4.01
N VAL A 85 -10.73 -9.32 -3.13
CA VAL A 85 -10.68 -8.54 -1.88
C VAL A 85 -9.61 -7.47 -2.03
N VAL A 86 -10.03 -6.23 -2.28
CA VAL A 86 -9.12 -5.18 -2.75
C VAL A 86 -9.16 -3.92 -1.88
N HIS A 87 -8.02 -3.24 -1.79
CA HIS A 87 -7.85 -1.98 -1.08
C HIS A 87 -6.70 -1.18 -1.71
N GLY A 88 -6.54 0.08 -1.29
CA GLY A 88 -5.44 0.95 -1.75
C GLY A 88 -5.79 1.72 -3.02
N ARG A 89 -4.76 2.03 -3.83
CA ARG A 89 -4.84 2.97 -4.96
C ARG A 89 -4.55 2.37 -6.34
N ALA A 90 -4.04 1.13 -6.40
CA ALA A 90 -3.56 0.47 -7.62
C ALA A 90 -4.68 -0.03 -8.56
N SER A 91 -5.60 0.86 -8.95
CA SER A 91 -6.78 0.56 -9.79
C SER A 91 -6.39 -0.02 -11.15
N ARG A 92 -5.37 0.53 -11.81
CA ARG A 92 -4.91 0.06 -13.14
C ARG A 92 -4.26 -1.32 -13.09
N GLN A 93 -3.49 -1.61 -12.04
CA GLN A 93 -2.95 -2.96 -11.83
C GLN A 93 -4.09 -3.96 -11.55
N PHE A 94 -5.09 -3.57 -10.75
CA PHE A 94 -6.27 -4.40 -10.53
C PHE A 94 -7.05 -4.66 -11.82
N GLN A 95 -7.26 -3.64 -12.67
CA GLN A 95 -7.89 -3.81 -13.98
C GLN A 95 -7.09 -4.76 -14.87
N ARG A 96 -5.75 -4.66 -14.86
CA ARG A 96 -4.87 -5.57 -15.60
C ARG A 96 -4.95 -7.02 -15.10
N LEU A 97 -5.00 -7.23 -13.78
CA LEU A 97 -5.26 -8.55 -13.18
C LEU A 97 -6.63 -9.08 -13.64
N PHE A 98 -7.68 -8.27 -13.50
CA PHE A 98 -9.03 -8.62 -13.90
C PHE A 98 -9.08 -9.05 -15.37
N LYS A 99 -8.44 -8.28 -16.26
CA LYS A 99 -8.29 -8.58 -17.68
C LYS A 99 -7.68 -9.97 -17.93
N ALA A 100 -6.64 -10.33 -17.20
CA ALA A 100 -5.96 -11.61 -17.29
C ALA A 100 -6.82 -12.80 -16.82
N ILE A 101 -7.69 -12.63 -15.82
CA ILE A 101 -8.51 -13.72 -15.26
C ILE A 101 -9.94 -13.77 -15.82
N TYR A 102 -10.38 -12.74 -16.56
CA TYR A 102 -11.76 -12.64 -17.03
C TYR A 102 -12.13 -13.72 -18.05
N HIS A 103 -13.28 -14.36 -17.87
CA HIS A 103 -13.97 -15.16 -18.88
C HIS A 103 -15.49 -15.05 -18.66
N THR A 104 -16.27 -15.03 -19.74
CA THR A 104 -17.74 -14.86 -19.68
C THR A 104 -18.45 -15.97 -18.88
N SER A 105 -17.88 -17.17 -18.81
CA SER A 105 -18.44 -18.30 -18.04
C SER A 105 -18.26 -18.21 -16.51
N HIS A 106 -17.35 -17.35 -16.03
CA HIS A 106 -17.03 -17.20 -14.61
C HIS A 106 -17.79 -16.04 -13.98
N PHE A 107 -17.63 -15.88 -12.67
CA PHE A 107 -18.28 -14.83 -11.89
C PHE A 107 -17.27 -14.11 -11.01
N TYR A 108 -17.46 -12.80 -10.83
CA TYR A 108 -16.53 -11.95 -10.10
C TYR A 108 -17.30 -11.14 -9.06
N TYR A 109 -17.09 -11.45 -7.78
CA TYR A 109 -17.68 -10.73 -6.66
C TYR A 109 -16.61 -9.93 -5.93
N ILE A 110 -16.71 -8.61 -5.98
CA ILE A 110 -15.62 -7.71 -5.60
C ILE A 110 -15.96 -7.01 -4.30
N HIS A 111 -15.17 -7.25 -3.26
CA HIS A 111 -15.20 -6.48 -2.02
C HIS A 111 -14.10 -5.42 -2.07
N VAL A 112 -14.48 -4.17 -1.80
CA VAL A 112 -13.53 -3.06 -1.68
C VAL A 112 -13.57 -2.53 -0.26
N ASP A 113 -12.41 -2.49 0.40
CA ASP A 113 -12.26 -2.00 1.78
C ASP A 113 -12.96 -0.65 1.97
N GLN A 114 -13.67 -0.49 3.08
CA GLN A 114 -14.48 0.69 3.38
C GLN A 114 -13.67 2.01 3.33
N ARG A 115 -12.36 1.96 3.56
CA ARG A 115 -11.45 3.11 3.55
C ARG A 115 -10.95 3.47 2.15
N SER A 116 -11.17 2.61 1.15
CA SER A 116 -10.64 2.77 -0.21
C SER A 116 -11.70 3.27 -1.20
N ASN A 117 -12.24 4.47 -0.97
CA ASN A 117 -13.36 5.01 -1.76
C ASN A 117 -13.03 5.26 -3.23
N TYR A 118 -11.86 5.80 -3.56
CA TYR A 118 -11.40 5.92 -4.94
C TYR A 118 -11.45 4.58 -5.69
N LEU A 119 -10.83 3.54 -5.13
CA LEU A 119 -10.82 2.21 -5.75
C LEU A 119 -12.24 1.67 -5.91
N HIS A 120 -13.12 1.91 -4.92
CA HIS A 120 -14.52 1.50 -5.01
C HIS A 120 -15.23 2.16 -6.20
N ARG A 121 -15.05 3.47 -6.42
CA ARG A 121 -15.59 4.17 -7.61
C ARG A 121 -15.09 3.54 -8.91
N GLN A 122 -13.79 3.24 -9.00
CA GLN A 122 -13.21 2.59 -10.20
C GLN A 122 -13.77 1.18 -10.42
N VAL A 123 -13.96 0.41 -9.35
CA VAL A 123 -14.52 -0.95 -9.38
C VAL A 123 -16.00 -0.93 -9.76
N GLN A 124 -16.78 0.06 -9.33
CA GLN A 124 -18.18 0.22 -9.74
C GLN A 124 -18.31 0.46 -11.24
N VAL A 125 -17.47 1.35 -11.81
CA VAL A 125 -17.42 1.60 -13.26
C VAL A 125 -17.01 0.35 -14.03
N LEU A 126 -16.07 -0.44 -13.51
CA LEU A 126 -15.71 -1.74 -14.08
C LEU A 126 -16.89 -2.71 -14.05
N ALA A 127 -17.53 -2.89 -12.89
CA ALA A 127 -18.59 -3.87 -12.71
C ALA A 127 -19.81 -3.57 -13.60
N ALA A 128 -20.13 -2.30 -13.84
CA ALA A 128 -21.24 -1.90 -14.71
C ALA A 128 -21.07 -2.34 -16.18
N GLN A 129 -19.85 -2.68 -16.62
CA GLN A 129 -19.57 -3.09 -18.00
C GLN A 129 -19.83 -4.58 -18.26
N TYR A 130 -19.96 -5.41 -17.21
CA TYR A 130 -19.98 -6.86 -17.34
C TYR A 130 -21.10 -7.50 -16.50
N PRO A 131 -22.02 -8.28 -17.10
CA PRO A 131 -23.17 -8.84 -16.38
C PRO A 131 -22.78 -9.90 -15.34
N ASN A 132 -21.60 -10.52 -15.48
CA ASN A 132 -21.04 -11.52 -14.58
C ASN A 132 -20.11 -10.94 -13.50
N VAL A 133 -20.17 -9.62 -13.26
CA VAL A 133 -19.38 -8.93 -12.24
C VAL A 133 -20.33 -8.19 -11.30
N ARG A 134 -20.13 -8.33 -9.98
CA ARG A 134 -20.89 -7.64 -8.95
C ARG A 134 -19.96 -7.12 -7.86
N VAL A 135 -20.33 -6.00 -7.25
CA VAL A 135 -19.62 -5.41 -6.11
C VAL A 135 -20.43 -5.68 -4.84
N THR A 136 -19.77 -6.01 -3.73
CA THR A 136 -20.47 -6.21 -2.46
C THR A 136 -21.19 -4.90 -2.06
N PRO A 137 -22.50 -4.93 -1.73
CA PRO A 137 -23.21 -3.71 -1.31
C PRO A 137 -22.80 -3.27 0.10
N TRP A 138 -22.21 -4.18 0.87
CA TRP A 138 -21.62 -3.95 2.18
C TRP A 138 -20.10 -3.90 2.05
N ARG A 139 -19.45 -3.07 2.87
CA ARG A 139 -18.00 -2.90 2.89
C ARG A 139 -17.52 -2.94 4.34
N MET A 140 -16.36 -3.54 4.57
CA MET A 140 -15.75 -3.67 5.90
C MET A 140 -14.35 -3.06 5.83
N ALA A 141 -13.88 -2.51 6.94
CA ALA A 141 -12.47 -2.12 7.09
C ALA A 141 -11.64 -3.36 7.44
N THR A 142 -11.25 -4.12 6.42
CA THR A 142 -10.50 -5.38 6.57
C THR A 142 -9.03 -5.08 6.86
N ILE A 143 -8.74 -4.72 8.11
CA ILE A 143 -7.38 -4.45 8.58
C ILE A 143 -6.51 -5.72 8.53
N TRP A 144 -5.19 -5.54 8.46
CA TRP A 144 -4.25 -6.66 8.50
C TRP A 144 -4.47 -7.47 9.80
N GLY A 145 -4.64 -8.79 9.68
CA GLY A 145 -4.91 -9.67 10.83
C GLY A 145 -6.31 -9.58 11.43
N GLY A 146 -7.17 -8.68 10.94
CA GLY A 146 -8.51 -8.44 11.48
C GLY A 146 -9.43 -9.67 11.42
N ALA A 147 -10.26 -9.81 12.44
CA ALA A 147 -11.37 -10.76 12.49
C ALA A 147 -12.38 -10.54 11.34
N SER A 148 -12.54 -9.28 10.92
CA SER A 148 -13.42 -8.84 9.84
C SER A 148 -13.13 -9.49 8.49
N LEU A 149 -11.91 -9.96 8.23
CA LEU A 149 -11.57 -10.68 6.99
C LEU A 149 -12.35 -12.00 6.87
N LEU A 150 -12.45 -12.78 7.94
CA LEU A 150 -13.25 -14.01 7.92
C LEU A 150 -14.74 -13.69 7.81
N THR A 151 -15.22 -12.69 8.54
CA THR A 151 -16.61 -12.23 8.45
C THR A 151 -16.98 -11.83 7.01
N MET A 152 -16.08 -11.13 6.32
CA MET A 152 -16.23 -10.76 4.91
C MET A 152 -16.30 -12.01 4.02
N TYR A 153 -15.42 -13.01 4.20
CA TYR A 153 -15.49 -14.24 3.41
C TYR A 153 -16.78 -15.01 3.64
N LEU A 154 -17.18 -15.21 4.89
CA LEU A 154 -18.42 -15.94 5.23
C LEU A 154 -19.65 -15.23 4.66
N ARG A 155 -19.70 -13.89 4.72
CA ARG A 155 -20.80 -13.11 4.14
C ARG A 155 -20.80 -13.19 2.62
N SER A 156 -19.63 -13.10 1.98
CA SER A 156 -19.50 -13.24 0.52
C SER A 156 -19.93 -14.61 0.03
N MET A 157 -19.56 -15.67 0.76
CA MET A 157 -20.01 -17.04 0.48
C MET A 157 -21.52 -17.18 0.62
N ALA A 158 -22.13 -16.61 1.66
CA ALA A 158 -23.58 -16.61 1.82
C ALA A 158 -24.29 -15.87 0.67
N ASP A 159 -23.80 -14.69 0.28
CA ASP A 159 -24.32 -13.93 -0.85
C ASP A 159 -24.23 -14.75 -2.15
N LEU A 160 -23.06 -15.34 -2.44
CA LEU A 160 -22.82 -16.16 -3.63
C LEU A 160 -23.72 -17.40 -3.71
N LEU A 161 -24.09 -18.01 -2.58
CA LEU A 161 -25.05 -19.11 -2.53
C LEU A 161 -26.48 -18.64 -2.79
N ALA A 162 -26.82 -17.42 -2.37
CA ALA A 162 -28.15 -16.82 -2.55
C ALA A 162 -28.40 -16.30 -3.98
N ILE A 163 -27.34 -15.99 -4.74
CA ILE A 163 -27.44 -15.56 -6.13
C ILE A 163 -27.83 -16.74 -7.04
N ARG A 164 -29.11 -16.78 -7.45
CA ARG A 164 -29.67 -17.91 -8.21
C ARG A 164 -29.20 -18.00 -9.65
N ASP A 165 -28.85 -16.88 -10.28
CA ASP A 165 -28.40 -16.84 -11.68
C ASP A 165 -26.91 -17.19 -11.84
N TRP A 166 -26.17 -17.39 -10.73
CA TRP A 166 -24.75 -17.75 -10.74
C TRP A 166 -24.54 -19.21 -10.33
N SER A 167 -24.48 -20.10 -11.31
CA SER A 167 -24.15 -21.52 -11.11
C SER A 167 -22.63 -21.75 -11.07
N TRP A 168 -21.98 -21.49 -9.94
CA TRP A 168 -20.55 -21.68 -9.75
C TRP A 168 -20.21 -23.00 -9.04
N ASP A 169 -19.00 -23.53 -9.28
CA ASP A 169 -18.50 -24.80 -8.73
C ASP A 169 -17.38 -24.58 -7.69
N PHE A 170 -16.56 -23.54 -7.87
CA PHE A 170 -15.45 -23.19 -6.99
C PHE A 170 -15.50 -21.75 -6.52
N PHE A 171 -15.13 -21.53 -5.26
CA PHE A 171 -14.78 -20.25 -4.67
C PHE A 171 -13.26 -20.06 -4.73
N ILE A 172 -12.77 -18.95 -5.28
CA ILE A 172 -11.35 -18.58 -5.28
C ILE A 172 -11.20 -17.15 -4.77
N ASN A 173 -10.39 -16.95 -3.72
CA ASN A 173 -10.05 -15.62 -3.25
C ASN A 173 -8.75 -15.08 -3.86
N LEU A 174 -8.74 -13.80 -4.28
CA LEU A 174 -7.56 -13.08 -4.77
C LEU A 174 -7.52 -11.66 -4.20
N SER A 175 -6.31 -11.12 -3.99
CA SER A 175 -6.10 -9.69 -3.74
C SER A 175 -5.76 -8.95 -5.04
N ALA A 176 -5.70 -7.62 -5.00
CA ALA A 176 -5.18 -6.81 -6.10
C ALA A 176 -3.69 -7.04 -6.42
N ALA A 177 -2.96 -7.75 -5.53
CA ALA A 177 -1.55 -8.06 -5.68
C ALA A 177 -1.28 -9.54 -6.04
N ASP A 178 -2.33 -10.30 -6.39
CA ASP A 178 -2.19 -11.63 -6.98
C ASP A 178 -2.07 -11.51 -8.52
N TYR A 179 -1.49 -12.51 -9.17
CA TYR A 179 -1.50 -12.63 -10.64
C TYR A 179 -1.56 -14.12 -11.06
N PRO A 180 -2.26 -14.46 -12.16
CA PRO A 180 -2.20 -15.82 -12.69
C PRO A 180 -0.79 -16.14 -13.21
N ILE A 181 -0.36 -17.40 -13.08
CA ILE A 181 0.90 -17.94 -13.63
C ILE A 181 0.66 -19.11 -14.60
N ARG A 182 -0.62 -19.42 -14.88
CA ARG A 182 -1.10 -20.40 -15.85
C ARG A 182 -2.35 -19.84 -16.51
N THR A 183 -2.72 -20.37 -17.68
CA THR A 183 -3.88 -19.88 -18.43
C THR A 183 -5.20 -20.30 -17.78
N ASN A 184 -6.29 -19.59 -18.12
CA ASN A 184 -7.64 -19.96 -17.68
C ASN A 184 -8.03 -21.38 -18.12
N ASN A 185 -7.63 -21.80 -19.33
CA ASN A 185 -7.96 -23.12 -19.85
C ASN A 185 -7.32 -24.23 -19.01
N GLN A 186 -6.06 -24.05 -18.62
CA GLN A 186 -5.35 -24.98 -17.74
C GLN A 186 -5.99 -25.02 -16.34
N LEU A 187 -6.38 -23.87 -15.79
CA LEU A 187 -7.08 -23.81 -14.49
C LEU A 187 -8.42 -24.56 -14.55
N VAL A 188 -9.23 -24.31 -15.58
CA VAL A 188 -10.54 -24.96 -15.75
C VAL A 188 -10.38 -26.46 -15.97
N ALA A 189 -9.43 -26.91 -16.79
CA ALA A 189 -9.16 -28.34 -17.00
C ALA A 189 -8.80 -29.04 -15.67
N PHE A 190 -7.86 -28.46 -14.92
CA PHE A 190 -7.42 -28.98 -13.63
C PHE A 190 -8.56 -29.07 -12.61
N LEU A 191 -9.29 -27.98 -12.40
CA LEU A 191 -10.38 -27.94 -11.42
C LEU A 191 -11.59 -28.80 -11.86
N SER A 192 -11.78 -29.02 -13.15
CA SER A 192 -12.83 -29.93 -13.64
C SER A 192 -12.52 -31.38 -13.30
N LYS A 193 -11.24 -31.78 -13.36
CA LYS A 193 -10.78 -33.12 -12.94
C LYS A 193 -10.96 -33.32 -11.43
N TYR A 194 -10.60 -32.33 -10.62
CA TYR A 194 -10.61 -32.39 -9.15
C TYR A 194 -11.77 -31.62 -8.51
N ARG A 195 -12.95 -31.65 -9.13
CA ARG A 195 -14.13 -30.85 -8.73
C ARG A 195 -14.56 -31.02 -7.28
N GLU A 196 -14.38 -32.23 -6.75
CA GLU A 196 -14.81 -32.61 -5.40
C GLU A 196 -13.77 -32.30 -4.32
N MET A 197 -12.62 -31.72 -4.69
CA MET A 197 -11.51 -31.44 -3.78
C MET A 197 -11.53 -29.99 -3.26
N ASN A 198 -10.89 -29.77 -2.11
CA ASN A 198 -10.65 -28.47 -1.50
C ASN A 198 -9.14 -28.23 -1.36
N PHE A 199 -8.65 -27.12 -1.91
CA PHE A 199 -7.24 -26.81 -2.05
C PHE A 199 -6.82 -25.77 -1.01
N ILE A 200 -6.19 -26.23 0.06
CA ILE A 200 -5.79 -25.39 1.19
C ILE A 200 -4.39 -25.81 1.66
N LYS A 201 -3.52 -24.86 2.02
CA LYS A 201 -2.13 -25.16 2.37
C LYS A 201 -1.90 -25.01 3.86
N SER A 202 -1.51 -26.11 4.50
CA SER A 202 -1.11 -26.17 5.90
C SER A 202 0.33 -25.66 6.11
N HIS A 203 0.66 -25.27 7.33
CA HIS A 203 1.99 -24.76 7.71
C HIS A 203 3.10 -25.83 7.61
N GLY A 204 2.74 -27.11 7.73
CA GLY A 204 3.63 -28.26 7.54
C GLY A 204 4.76 -28.39 8.57
N ARG A 205 4.59 -27.84 9.78
CA ARG A 205 5.59 -27.79 10.85
C ARG A 205 5.01 -28.29 12.18
N ASP A 206 5.74 -28.09 13.27
CA ASP A 206 5.25 -28.34 14.63
C ASP A 206 3.98 -27.52 14.93
N ASN A 207 2.88 -28.23 15.22
CA ASN A 207 1.56 -27.61 15.38
C ASN A 207 1.45 -26.76 16.65
N ALA A 208 2.07 -27.20 17.75
CA ALA A 208 2.06 -26.44 19.00
C ALA A 208 2.77 -25.08 18.85
N ARG A 209 3.87 -25.05 18.10
CA ARG A 209 4.56 -23.81 17.73
C ARG A 209 3.75 -22.95 16.78
N PHE A 210 2.99 -23.53 15.85
CA PHE A 210 2.08 -22.79 14.98
C PHE A 210 1.00 -22.06 15.81
N ILE A 211 0.30 -22.76 16.70
CA ILE A 211 -0.72 -22.20 17.60
C ILE A 211 -0.18 -20.99 18.36
N ARG A 212 0.98 -21.13 19.02
CA ARG A 212 1.61 -20.04 19.78
C ARG A 212 2.05 -18.87 18.90
N LYS A 213 2.55 -19.12 17.68
CA LYS A 213 3.01 -18.05 16.78
C LYS A 213 1.88 -17.25 16.16
N GLN A 214 0.76 -17.92 15.87
CA GLN A 214 -0.45 -17.28 15.37
C GLN A 214 -1.26 -16.58 16.47
N GLY A 215 -0.94 -16.85 17.75
CA GLY A 215 -1.72 -16.34 18.88
C GLY A 215 -3.11 -16.97 18.95
N LEU A 216 -3.28 -18.22 18.48
CA LEU A 216 -4.58 -18.91 18.54
C LEU A 216 -5.00 -19.19 19.99
N ASP A 217 -4.05 -19.30 20.91
CA ASP A 217 -4.20 -19.41 22.36
C ASP A 217 -4.46 -18.05 23.05
N ARG A 218 -4.63 -16.96 22.29
CA ARG A 218 -4.94 -15.62 22.81
C ARG A 218 -6.31 -15.17 22.32
N LEU A 219 -7.00 -14.42 23.18
CA LEU A 219 -8.26 -13.77 22.87
C LEU A 219 -8.00 -12.40 22.25
N PHE A 220 -8.58 -12.16 21.07
CA PHE A 220 -8.53 -10.86 20.40
C PHE A 220 -9.92 -10.27 20.20
N TYR A 221 -9.99 -8.94 20.04
CA TYR A 221 -11.21 -8.25 19.65
C TYR A 221 -10.91 -7.12 18.67
N GLU A 222 -11.72 -7.01 17.62
CA GLU A 222 -11.60 -5.94 16.62
C GLU A 222 -12.56 -4.79 16.93
N CYS A 223 -12.02 -3.61 17.24
CA CYS A 223 -12.78 -2.35 17.29
C CYS A 223 -11.86 -1.16 17.01
N ASP A 224 -12.42 -0.02 16.59
CA ASP A 224 -11.68 1.19 16.19
C ASP A 224 -10.59 0.91 15.12
N THR A 225 -10.84 -0.02 14.19
CA THR A 225 -9.85 -0.47 13.18
C THR A 225 -8.53 -0.97 13.78
N HIS A 226 -8.57 -1.57 14.96
CA HIS A 226 -7.43 -2.19 15.64
C HIS A 226 -7.78 -3.57 16.19
N MET A 227 -6.82 -4.51 16.21
CA MET A 227 -6.95 -5.81 16.87
C MET A 227 -6.34 -5.78 18.27
N TRP A 228 -7.20 -5.71 19.28
CA TRP A 228 -6.84 -5.66 20.69
C TRP A 228 -6.61 -7.07 21.24
N ARG A 229 -5.47 -7.29 21.89
CA ARG A 229 -5.23 -8.54 22.65
C ARG A 229 -5.80 -8.38 24.05
N LEU A 230 -6.66 -9.30 24.48
CA LEU A 230 -7.41 -9.18 25.73
C LEU A 230 -7.00 -10.17 26.82
N GLY A 231 -6.25 -11.21 26.47
CA GLY A 231 -5.75 -12.20 27.41
C GLY A 231 -5.63 -13.58 26.78
N ASP A 232 -5.60 -14.60 27.63
CA ASP A 232 -5.38 -15.99 27.22
C ASP A 232 -6.70 -16.75 27.08
N ARG A 233 -6.70 -17.77 26.21
CA ARG A 233 -7.82 -18.71 26.08
C ARG A 233 -7.29 -20.12 25.79
N LYS A 234 -8.11 -21.12 26.11
CA LYS A 234 -7.79 -22.52 25.80
C LYS A 234 -8.15 -22.85 24.35
N ILE A 235 -7.41 -23.80 23.78
CA ILE A 235 -7.80 -24.45 22.53
C ILE A 235 -8.89 -25.48 22.85
N PRO A 236 -10.03 -25.50 22.13
CA PRO A 236 -11.11 -26.44 22.43
C PRO A 236 -10.68 -27.90 22.28
N GLU A 237 -11.12 -28.75 23.22
CA GLU A 237 -10.86 -30.19 23.18
C GLU A 237 -11.73 -30.89 22.15
N GLY A 238 -11.29 -32.08 21.69
CA GLY A 238 -12.07 -32.95 20.80
C GLY A 238 -11.85 -32.71 19.30
N ILE A 239 -11.12 -31.66 18.92
CA ILE A 239 -10.81 -31.34 17.51
C ILE A 239 -9.29 -31.19 17.27
N SER A 240 -8.88 -31.35 16.02
CA SER A 240 -7.53 -31.04 15.56
C SER A 240 -7.50 -29.63 14.99
N VAL A 241 -6.71 -28.73 15.59
CA VAL A 241 -6.50 -27.38 15.05
C VAL A 241 -5.35 -27.40 14.06
N ASP A 242 -5.57 -26.82 12.88
CA ASP A 242 -4.55 -26.62 11.86
C ASP A 242 -4.70 -25.26 11.18
N GLY A 243 -3.68 -24.85 10.42
CA GLY A 243 -3.73 -23.64 9.62
C GLY A 243 -2.54 -23.48 8.69
N GLY A 244 -2.47 -22.35 8.00
CA GLY A 244 -1.41 -22.03 7.06
C GLY A 244 -1.79 -20.82 6.23
N SER A 245 -1.93 -20.99 4.91
CA SER A 245 -2.29 -19.88 4.04
C SER A 245 -3.79 -19.58 4.09
N ASP A 246 -4.14 -18.29 4.13
CA ASP A 246 -5.50 -17.76 3.93
C ASP A 246 -5.91 -17.63 2.45
N TRP A 247 -5.11 -18.17 1.53
CA TRP A 247 -5.38 -18.22 0.10
C TRP A 247 -5.70 -19.65 -0.28
N PHE A 248 -6.88 -19.89 -0.84
CA PHE A 248 -7.42 -21.24 -1.05
C PHE A 248 -8.36 -21.29 -2.24
N LEU A 249 -8.73 -22.51 -2.63
CA LEU A 249 -9.83 -22.77 -3.54
C LEU A 249 -10.75 -23.80 -2.88
N LEU A 250 -12.01 -23.44 -2.66
CA LEU A 250 -12.98 -24.30 -1.99
C LEU A 250 -14.11 -24.66 -2.96
N ASN A 251 -14.50 -25.92 -2.99
CA ASN A 251 -15.64 -26.33 -3.79
C ASN A 251 -16.96 -25.86 -3.17
N ARG A 252 -18.00 -25.78 -3.99
CA ARG A 252 -19.32 -25.30 -3.56
C ARG A 252 -19.91 -26.13 -2.41
N LYS A 253 -19.76 -27.45 -2.41
CA LYS A 253 -20.33 -28.33 -1.38
C LYS A 253 -19.78 -27.99 0.02
N PHE A 254 -18.47 -27.78 0.13
CA PHE A 254 -17.86 -27.39 1.39
C PHE A 254 -18.27 -25.97 1.81
N VAL A 255 -18.39 -25.04 0.87
CA VAL A 255 -18.90 -23.69 1.16
C VAL A 255 -20.35 -23.74 1.67
N GLU A 256 -21.21 -24.56 1.05
CA GLU A 256 -22.59 -24.80 1.51
C GLU A 256 -22.64 -25.35 2.93
N TYR A 257 -21.76 -26.32 3.25
CA TYR A 257 -21.61 -26.85 4.61
C TYR A 257 -21.21 -25.77 5.62
N VAL A 258 -20.16 -25.00 5.33
CA VAL A 258 -19.66 -23.93 6.21
C VAL A 258 -20.73 -22.87 6.49
N ILE A 259 -21.54 -22.52 5.49
CA ILE A 259 -22.57 -21.49 5.65
C ILE A 259 -23.82 -22.03 6.34
N ASN A 260 -24.35 -23.18 5.90
CA ASN A 260 -25.69 -23.64 6.27
C ASN A 260 -25.71 -24.65 7.42
N SER A 261 -24.60 -25.32 7.73
CA SER A 261 -24.58 -26.30 8.83
C SER A 261 -24.86 -25.61 10.17
N LYS A 262 -25.63 -26.31 10.99
CA LYS A 262 -25.94 -25.97 12.39
C LYS A 262 -25.33 -26.98 13.37
N ASP A 263 -24.42 -27.83 12.89
CA ASP A 263 -23.71 -28.75 13.75
C ASP A 263 -22.83 -28.01 14.77
N ASP A 264 -22.35 -28.75 15.76
CA ASP A 264 -21.54 -28.21 16.85
C ASP A 264 -20.21 -27.63 16.33
N LEU A 265 -19.56 -28.29 15.37
CA LEU A 265 -18.27 -27.87 14.82
C LEU A 265 -18.36 -26.47 14.19
N VAL A 266 -19.25 -26.27 13.23
CA VAL A 266 -19.37 -25.00 12.49
C VAL A 266 -19.84 -23.88 13.42
N THR A 267 -20.80 -24.16 14.30
CA THR A 267 -21.33 -23.19 15.26
C THR A 267 -20.25 -22.72 16.23
N SER A 268 -19.53 -23.67 16.84
CA SER A 268 -18.45 -23.39 17.79
C SER A 268 -17.26 -22.71 17.14
N MET A 269 -16.87 -23.11 15.91
CA MET A 269 -15.76 -22.47 15.19
C MET A 269 -16.09 -21.05 14.75
N LYS A 270 -17.32 -20.75 14.27
CA LYS A 270 -17.70 -19.36 13.96
C LYS A 270 -17.58 -18.46 15.21
N ARG A 271 -17.98 -18.96 16.38
CA ARG A 271 -17.85 -18.25 17.66
C ARG A 271 -16.38 -18.08 18.10
N PHE A 272 -15.57 -19.13 18.04
CA PHE A 272 -14.14 -19.07 18.40
C PHE A 272 -13.36 -18.09 17.50
N TYR A 273 -13.60 -18.15 16.19
CA TYR A 273 -12.88 -17.37 15.21
C TYR A 273 -13.32 -15.90 15.09
N ALA A 274 -14.48 -15.53 15.64
CA ALA A 274 -14.90 -14.13 15.78
C ALA A 274 -13.97 -13.30 16.70
N TYR A 275 -13.19 -13.97 17.55
CA TYR A 275 -12.27 -13.35 18.52
C TYR A 275 -10.81 -13.80 18.32
N THR A 276 -10.43 -14.04 17.05
CA THR A 276 -9.15 -14.62 16.67
C THR A 276 -8.38 -13.68 15.74
N LEU A 277 -7.07 -13.53 15.98
CA LEU A 277 -6.14 -12.88 15.06
C LEU A 277 -5.91 -13.77 13.82
N LEU A 278 -5.84 -13.19 12.62
CA LEU A 278 -5.59 -13.91 11.36
C LEU A 278 -6.55 -15.12 11.18
N PRO A 279 -7.87 -14.96 11.38
CA PRO A 279 -8.78 -16.10 11.50
C PRO A 279 -8.86 -16.95 10.22
N ALA A 280 -8.75 -16.31 9.04
CA ALA A 280 -8.81 -16.99 7.75
C ALA A 280 -7.62 -17.93 7.50
N GLU A 281 -6.50 -17.77 8.24
CA GLU A 281 -5.33 -18.65 8.13
C GLU A 281 -5.52 -19.99 8.86
N SER A 282 -6.61 -20.22 9.59
CA SER A 282 -6.85 -21.52 10.27
C SER A 282 -8.31 -21.95 10.39
N PHE A 283 -9.28 -21.05 10.24
CA PHE A 283 -10.71 -21.39 10.31
C PHE A 283 -11.09 -22.48 9.31
N PHE A 284 -10.76 -22.28 8.02
CA PHE A 284 -11.16 -23.22 6.97
C PHE A 284 -10.43 -24.55 7.08
N HIS A 285 -9.16 -24.56 7.50
CA HIS A 285 -8.40 -25.78 7.76
C HIS A 285 -9.03 -26.58 8.90
N THR A 286 -9.25 -25.92 10.04
CA THR A 286 -9.81 -26.57 11.24
C THR A 286 -11.22 -27.08 10.99
N VAL A 287 -12.08 -26.33 10.30
CA VAL A 287 -13.41 -26.82 9.94
C VAL A 287 -13.32 -27.99 8.97
N LEU A 288 -12.52 -27.91 7.91
CA LEU A 288 -12.42 -28.97 6.90
C LEU A 288 -11.91 -30.28 7.50
N GLU A 289 -10.80 -30.24 8.25
CA GLU A 289 -10.14 -31.41 8.85
C GLU A 289 -10.99 -32.14 9.89
N ASN A 290 -11.95 -31.45 10.52
CA ASN A 290 -12.83 -32.03 11.54
C ASN A 290 -14.25 -32.30 11.04
N SER A 291 -14.59 -31.89 9.81
CA SER A 291 -15.90 -32.11 9.21
C SER A 291 -16.01 -33.48 8.52
N ALA A 292 -17.23 -33.84 8.12
CA ALA A 292 -17.47 -34.98 7.22
C ALA A 292 -16.81 -34.83 5.83
N HIS A 293 -16.27 -33.65 5.49
CA HIS A 293 -15.59 -33.39 4.22
C HIS A 293 -14.07 -33.58 4.29
N CYS A 294 -13.51 -34.08 5.40
CA CYS A 294 -12.07 -34.13 5.62
C CYS A 294 -11.26 -34.92 4.57
N GLU A 295 -11.86 -35.90 3.90
CA GLU A 295 -11.21 -36.67 2.81
C GLU A 295 -10.93 -35.81 1.56
N SER A 296 -11.68 -34.72 1.37
CA SER A 296 -11.56 -33.83 0.19
C SER A 296 -10.40 -32.84 0.28
N MET A 297 -9.66 -32.81 1.38
CA MET A 297 -8.56 -31.86 1.56
C MET A 297 -7.34 -32.23 0.72
N VAL A 298 -6.82 -31.26 -0.03
CA VAL A 298 -5.52 -31.32 -0.70
C VAL A 298 -4.59 -30.31 -0.06
N ASP A 299 -3.46 -30.74 0.49
CA ASP A 299 -2.44 -29.88 1.13
C ASP A 299 -1.58 -29.10 0.09
N ASN A 300 -2.26 -28.43 -0.83
CA ASN A 300 -1.72 -27.51 -1.80
C ASN A 300 -2.81 -26.50 -2.15
N ASN A 301 -2.57 -25.21 -1.89
CA ASN A 301 -3.51 -24.14 -2.24
C ASN A 301 -3.35 -23.61 -3.68
N LEU A 302 -2.50 -24.25 -4.49
CA LEU A 302 -2.20 -23.87 -5.86
C LEU A 302 -1.57 -22.47 -6.02
N ARG A 303 -0.92 -21.96 -4.97
CA ARG A 303 -0.26 -20.65 -4.96
C ARG A 303 1.26 -20.75 -4.85
N ILE A 304 1.95 -19.77 -5.43
CA ILE A 304 3.33 -19.41 -5.06
C ILE A 304 3.29 -18.10 -4.26
N THR A 305 3.65 -18.17 -2.98
CA THR A 305 3.74 -16.99 -2.10
C THR A 305 5.21 -16.65 -1.86
N ASN A 306 5.63 -15.43 -2.21
CA ASN A 306 7.03 -15.01 -2.16
C ASN A 306 7.52 -14.66 -0.74
N TRP A 307 7.63 -15.66 0.14
CA TRP A 307 8.12 -15.46 1.50
C TRP A 307 9.64 -15.28 1.54
N ASN A 308 10.11 -14.08 1.90
CA ASN A 308 11.47 -13.86 2.37
C ASN A 308 11.45 -13.27 3.78
N ARG A 309 11.54 -14.15 4.80
CA ARG A 309 11.38 -13.75 6.22
C ARG A 309 12.43 -12.74 6.70
N LYS A 310 13.62 -12.69 6.09
CA LYS A 310 14.66 -11.70 6.45
C LYS A 310 14.19 -10.26 6.20
N LEU A 311 13.36 -10.06 5.18
CA LEU A 311 12.80 -8.77 4.78
C LEU A 311 11.35 -8.59 5.24
N GLY A 312 10.51 -9.62 5.11
CA GLY A 312 9.06 -9.51 5.35
C GLY A 312 8.60 -9.56 6.80
N CYS A 313 9.44 -10.00 7.74
CA CYS A 313 9.10 -10.12 9.18
C CYS A 313 9.75 -9.00 10.01
N LYS A 314 9.23 -7.77 9.93
CA LYS A 314 9.75 -6.59 10.66
C LYS A 314 8.82 -6.10 11.76
N CYS A 315 7.73 -6.83 12.02
CA CYS A 315 6.69 -6.40 12.96
C CYS A 315 6.11 -5.01 12.60
N GLN A 316 5.98 -4.74 11.31
CA GLN A 316 5.54 -3.47 10.74
C GLN A 316 4.07 -3.12 11.06
N TYR A 317 3.28 -4.08 11.55
CA TYR A 317 1.85 -3.92 11.82
C TYR A 317 1.51 -3.64 13.30
N LYS A 318 2.50 -3.35 14.16
CA LYS A 318 2.29 -3.09 15.61
C LYS A 318 1.26 -1.98 15.91
N HIS A 319 1.12 -1.02 15.00
CA HIS A 319 0.18 0.09 15.15
C HIS A 319 -1.26 -0.28 14.75
N ILE A 320 -1.48 -1.47 14.16
CA ILE A 320 -2.79 -1.98 13.72
C ILE A 320 -3.24 -3.17 14.57
N VAL A 321 -2.28 -3.96 15.07
CA VAL A 321 -2.57 -5.17 15.85
C VAL A 321 -1.63 -5.28 17.04
N ASP A 322 -2.12 -5.85 18.15
CA ASP A 322 -1.30 -6.16 19.33
C ASP A 322 -0.49 -7.47 19.14
N TRP A 323 0.18 -7.61 17.98
CA TRP A 323 0.97 -8.78 17.61
C TRP A 323 2.06 -8.47 16.56
N CYS A 324 2.99 -9.40 16.35
CA CYS A 324 3.97 -9.29 15.28
C CYS A 324 3.61 -10.16 14.08
N GLY A 325 3.51 -9.53 12.92
CA GLY A 325 3.23 -10.17 11.65
C GLY A 325 4.43 -10.27 10.71
N CYS A 326 4.23 -11.04 9.64
CA CYS A 326 5.07 -11.05 8.45
C CYS A 326 4.19 -10.84 7.21
N SER A 327 4.78 -10.34 6.12
CA SER A 327 4.15 -10.33 4.80
C SER A 327 5.09 -10.83 3.70
N PRO A 328 4.56 -11.40 2.61
CA PRO A 328 5.37 -11.78 1.45
C PRO A 328 5.97 -10.55 0.76
N ASN A 329 7.12 -10.76 0.12
CA ASN A 329 7.78 -9.77 -0.73
C ASN A 329 7.12 -9.69 -2.12
N ASP A 330 7.38 -8.59 -2.82
CA ASP A 330 7.00 -8.46 -4.22
C ASP A 330 7.98 -9.24 -5.12
N PHE A 331 7.47 -9.84 -6.19
CA PHE A 331 8.30 -10.50 -7.20
C PHE A 331 9.12 -9.50 -8.01
N LYS A 332 10.27 -9.94 -8.52
CA LYS A 332 11.17 -9.18 -9.40
C LYS A 332 11.50 -9.98 -10.66
N PRO A 333 12.11 -9.39 -11.72
CA PRO A 333 12.45 -10.08 -12.97
C PRO A 333 13.24 -11.39 -12.75
N ALA A 334 14.16 -11.39 -11.78
CA ALA A 334 14.96 -12.57 -11.42
C ALA A 334 14.12 -13.77 -10.91
N ASP A 335 12.90 -13.54 -10.45
CA ASP A 335 12.01 -14.59 -9.95
C ASP A 335 11.23 -15.31 -11.05
N PHE A 336 11.27 -14.86 -12.30
CA PHE A 336 10.41 -15.37 -13.38
C PHE A 336 10.48 -16.90 -13.54
N HIS A 337 11.68 -17.48 -13.44
CA HIS A 337 11.90 -18.93 -13.53
C HIS A 337 11.07 -19.74 -12.51
N ARG A 338 10.69 -19.15 -11.37
CA ARG A 338 9.89 -19.79 -10.33
C ARG A 338 8.45 -20.04 -10.77
N PHE A 339 7.95 -19.31 -11.76
CA PHE A 339 6.59 -19.51 -12.29
C PHE A 339 6.49 -20.72 -13.24
N GLN A 340 7.64 -21.21 -13.72
CA GLN A 340 7.72 -22.31 -14.67
C GLN A 340 7.91 -23.68 -14.00
N GLN A 341 8.07 -23.72 -12.67
CA GLN A 341 8.25 -24.97 -11.93
C GLN A 341 7.04 -25.92 -12.08
N THR A 342 7.35 -27.22 -12.18
CA THR A 342 6.37 -28.31 -12.36
C THR A 342 6.29 -29.24 -11.15
N VAL A 343 7.06 -28.99 -10.08
CA VAL A 343 7.13 -29.82 -8.87
C VAL A 343 5.76 -30.02 -8.20
N ARG A 344 4.89 -28.99 -8.28
CA ARG A 344 3.50 -29.08 -7.84
C ARG A 344 2.64 -28.15 -8.69
N PRO A 345 1.35 -28.48 -8.90
CA PRO A 345 0.45 -27.60 -9.65
C PRO A 345 0.27 -26.27 -8.90
N THR A 346 0.44 -25.18 -9.64
CA THR A 346 0.26 -23.81 -9.17
C THR A 346 -0.31 -22.96 -10.30
N PHE A 347 -1.27 -22.09 -9.96
CA PHE A 347 -2.04 -21.30 -10.94
C PHE A 347 -2.00 -19.80 -10.67
N PHE A 348 -1.69 -19.40 -9.43
CA PHE A 348 -1.56 -18.00 -9.04
C PHE A 348 -0.30 -17.77 -8.20
N ALA A 349 0.20 -16.55 -8.19
CA ALA A 349 1.31 -16.13 -7.36
C ALA A 349 1.07 -14.76 -6.71
N ARG A 350 1.76 -14.48 -5.60
CA ARG A 350 1.76 -13.19 -4.92
C ARG A 350 3.07 -12.90 -4.15
N LYS A 351 3.50 -11.64 -4.01
CA LYS A 351 2.79 -10.40 -4.39
C LYS A 351 3.38 -9.70 -5.62
N PHE A 352 2.55 -8.91 -6.29
CA PHE A 352 2.92 -8.02 -7.39
C PHE A 352 2.42 -6.60 -7.10
N GLU A 353 3.33 -5.63 -7.08
CA GLU A 353 3.02 -4.20 -6.92
C GLU A 353 3.68 -3.43 -8.08
N ALA A 354 2.87 -2.81 -8.94
CA ALA A 354 3.37 -2.14 -10.15
C ALA A 354 4.24 -0.91 -9.86
N SER A 355 4.04 -0.26 -8.70
CA SER A 355 4.89 0.82 -8.19
C SER A 355 6.22 0.34 -7.60
N VAL A 356 6.40 -0.99 -7.44
CA VAL A 356 7.61 -1.62 -6.91
C VAL A 356 8.40 -2.33 -8.03
N ASN A 357 7.72 -3.07 -8.91
CA ASN A 357 8.28 -3.60 -10.15
C ASN A 357 7.15 -4.06 -11.10
N GLN A 358 6.94 -3.33 -12.20
CA GLN A 358 5.99 -3.68 -13.25
C GLN A 358 6.62 -4.61 -14.30
N GLU A 359 7.94 -4.62 -14.47
CA GLU A 359 8.61 -5.44 -15.48
C GLU A 359 8.26 -6.93 -15.35
N ILE A 360 8.29 -7.50 -14.14
CA ILE A 360 7.92 -8.91 -13.94
C ILE A 360 6.46 -9.20 -14.32
N VAL A 361 5.55 -8.23 -14.14
CA VAL A 361 4.14 -8.35 -14.55
C VAL A 361 4.04 -8.30 -16.08
N ASN A 362 4.83 -7.46 -16.74
CA ASN A 362 4.93 -7.42 -18.20
C ASN A 362 5.43 -8.75 -18.78
N GLN A 363 6.51 -9.30 -18.22
CA GLN A 363 7.06 -10.60 -18.64
C GLN A 363 6.02 -11.71 -18.46
N LEU A 364 5.33 -11.75 -17.32
CA LEU A 364 4.35 -12.79 -17.00
C LEU A 364 3.09 -12.70 -17.88
N ASP A 365 2.52 -11.51 -18.10
CA ASP A 365 1.36 -11.34 -18.97
C ASP A 365 1.68 -11.72 -20.43
N ALA A 366 2.85 -11.30 -20.93
CA ALA A 366 3.30 -11.64 -22.27
C ALA A 366 3.57 -13.15 -22.44
N TYR A 367 4.11 -13.80 -21.41
CA TYR A 367 4.32 -15.25 -21.40
C TYR A 367 3.00 -16.03 -21.47
N LEU A 368 1.96 -15.56 -20.77
CA LEU A 368 0.67 -16.26 -20.71
C LEU A 368 -0.24 -16.01 -21.92
N PHE A 369 -0.20 -14.79 -22.47
CA PHE A 369 -1.20 -14.34 -23.45
C PHE A 369 -0.60 -13.75 -24.74
N GLY A 370 0.71 -13.89 -24.92
CA GLY A 370 1.43 -13.29 -26.05
C GLY A 370 1.69 -11.79 -25.88
N GLN A 371 2.61 -11.26 -26.68
CA GLN A 371 2.93 -9.84 -26.68
C GLN A 371 1.78 -8.99 -27.23
N PHE A 372 1.68 -7.75 -26.78
CA PHE A 372 0.83 -6.74 -27.43
C PHE A 372 1.37 -6.43 -28.83
N SER A 373 0.51 -5.92 -29.72
CA SER A 373 0.93 -5.53 -31.07
C SER A 373 2.01 -4.45 -31.05
N GLN A 374 2.91 -4.49 -32.04
CA GLN A 374 3.96 -3.49 -32.19
C GLN A 374 3.36 -2.08 -32.27
N GLY A 375 3.95 -1.13 -31.54
CA GLY A 375 3.45 0.24 -31.46
C GLY A 375 2.37 0.48 -30.40
N THR A 376 1.96 -0.53 -29.63
CA THR A 376 1.07 -0.33 -28.48
C THR A 376 1.72 0.62 -27.46
N PRO A 377 1.08 1.76 -27.12
CA PRO A 377 1.67 2.75 -26.23
C PRO A 377 1.69 2.27 -24.77
N ALA A 378 2.46 2.98 -23.94
CA ALA A 378 2.40 2.91 -22.49
C ALA A 378 2.69 1.54 -21.83
N LEU A 379 3.22 0.54 -22.56
CA LEU A 379 3.50 -0.79 -21.98
C LEU A 379 4.47 -0.76 -20.80
N ASN A 380 5.42 0.18 -20.81
CA ASN A 380 6.40 0.37 -19.74
C ASN A 380 6.02 1.50 -18.77
N SER A 381 4.87 2.13 -18.94
CA SER A 381 4.39 3.22 -18.08
C SER A 381 3.41 2.69 -17.03
N TYR A 382 3.34 3.32 -15.87
CA TYR A 382 2.36 3.04 -14.84
C TYR A 382 1.89 4.34 -14.18
N TRP A 383 0.58 4.42 -13.93
CA TRP A 383 -0.06 5.55 -13.27
C TRP A 383 -0.87 5.08 -12.09
N GLU A 384 -0.65 5.69 -10.93
CA GLU A 384 -1.38 5.39 -9.71
C GLU A 384 -1.95 6.68 -9.11
N ASN A 385 -3.27 6.76 -8.99
CA ASN A 385 -3.92 7.93 -8.42
C ASN A 385 -3.74 7.96 -6.90
N VAL A 386 -3.11 9.00 -6.38
CA VAL A 386 -2.90 9.19 -4.94
C VAL A 386 -3.87 10.20 -4.32
N TYR A 387 -4.57 10.98 -5.16
CA TYR A 387 -5.62 11.90 -4.74
C TYR A 387 -6.68 12.07 -5.83
N ASP A 388 -7.95 12.14 -5.42
CA ASP A 388 -9.10 12.30 -6.30
C ASP A 388 -10.12 13.20 -5.59
N GLU A 389 -10.56 14.26 -6.28
CA GLU A 389 -11.42 15.32 -5.74
C GLU A 389 -12.64 14.84 -4.93
N PRO A 390 -13.37 13.77 -5.32
CA PRO A 390 -14.52 13.29 -4.55
C PRO A 390 -14.19 12.80 -3.13
N ASP A 391 -12.92 12.51 -2.83
CA ASP A 391 -12.48 12.17 -1.46
C ASP A 391 -12.33 13.44 -0.58
N GLY A 392 -12.30 14.64 -1.19
CA GLY A 392 -12.21 15.94 -0.53
C GLY A 392 -10.79 16.29 -0.07
N VAL A 393 -10.45 17.58 -0.02
CA VAL A 393 -9.10 18.02 0.41
C VAL A 393 -8.73 17.61 1.83
N ALA A 394 -9.73 17.36 2.68
CA ALA A 394 -9.53 16.86 4.04
C ALA A 394 -8.86 15.48 4.11
N SER A 395 -8.81 14.73 2.99
CA SER A 395 -8.08 13.46 2.92
C SER A 395 -6.56 13.62 2.73
N LEU A 396 -6.10 14.82 2.36
CA LEU A 396 -4.68 15.13 2.17
C LEU A 396 -4.05 15.60 3.49
N SER A 397 -2.72 15.53 3.61
CA SER A 397 -2.03 16.33 4.62
C SER A 397 -1.86 17.79 4.15
N ASP A 398 -1.65 18.71 5.09
CA ASP A 398 -1.34 20.12 4.76
C ASP A 398 -0.06 20.25 3.92
N THR A 399 0.92 19.37 4.15
CA THR A 399 2.14 19.23 3.34
C THR A 399 1.78 18.88 1.89
N GLN A 400 1.03 17.81 1.67
CA GLN A 400 0.63 17.37 0.33
C GLN A 400 -0.18 18.44 -0.39
N LEU A 401 -1.16 19.05 0.29
CA LEU A 401 -1.96 20.13 -0.26
C LEU A 401 -1.07 21.29 -0.73
N THR A 402 -0.12 21.71 0.11
CA THR A 402 0.84 22.78 -0.23
C THR A 402 1.65 22.44 -1.49
N TYR A 403 2.25 21.25 -1.56
CA TYR A 403 3.03 20.82 -2.73
C TYR A 403 2.17 20.75 -3.99
N TYR A 404 0.97 20.18 -3.93
CA TYR A 404 0.13 20.00 -5.12
C TYR A 404 -0.38 21.34 -5.68
N HIS A 405 -0.61 22.33 -4.83
CA HIS A 405 -0.85 23.72 -5.27
C HIS A 405 0.38 24.33 -5.94
N SER A 406 1.56 24.18 -5.34
CA SER A 406 2.81 24.66 -5.93
C SER A 406 3.08 24.01 -7.30
N PHE A 407 2.91 22.70 -7.42
CA PHE A 407 3.03 21.96 -8.68
C PHE A 407 2.04 22.43 -9.75
N SER A 408 0.81 22.78 -9.36
CA SER A 408 -0.18 23.36 -10.28
C SER A 408 0.33 24.70 -10.82
N ARG A 409 0.79 25.60 -9.94
CA ARG A 409 1.35 26.91 -10.31
C ARG A 409 2.61 26.82 -11.17
N MET A 410 3.49 25.85 -10.90
CA MET A 410 4.66 25.58 -11.74
C MET A 410 4.27 25.25 -13.19
N GLY A 411 3.19 24.48 -13.38
CA GLY A 411 2.65 24.20 -14.71
C GLY A 411 2.11 25.45 -15.41
N LEU A 412 1.41 26.32 -14.69
CA LEU A 412 0.93 27.60 -15.24
C LEU A 412 2.08 28.53 -15.64
N ALA A 413 3.13 28.59 -14.81
CA ALA A 413 4.34 29.35 -15.10
C ALA A 413 5.04 28.79 -16.35
N ARG A 414 5.13 27.46 -16.49
CA ARG A 414 5.66 26.81 -17.70
C ARG A 414 4.83 27.11 -18.94
N ALA A 415 3.51 27.02 -18.87
CA ALA A 415 2.62 27.34 -19.98
C ALA A 415 2.86 28.78 -20.48
N THR A 416 2.99 29.72 -19.53
CA THR A 416 3.30 31.12 -19.84
C THR A 416 4.68 31.26 -20.50
N ALA A 417 5.70 30.58 -19.98
CA ALA A 417 7.06 30.65 -20.49
C ALA A 417 7.26 29.95 -21.85
N SER A 418 6.39 28.99 -22.20
CA SER A 418 6.47 28.23 -23.45
C SER A 418 5.99 29.03 -24.67
N LEU A 419 5.26 30.12 -24.45
CA LEU A 419 4.81 31.01 -25.50
C LEU A 419 5.96 31.93 -25.94
N GLN A 420 6.58 31.62 -27.07
CA GLN A 420 7.57 32.48 -27.71
C GLN A 420 6.87 33.61 -28.49
N GLY A 421 7.24 34.87 -28.27
CA GLY A 421 6.70 36.00 -29.03
C GLY A 421 6.46 37.27 -28.23
N ASN A 422 5.41 38.01 -28.61
CA ASN A 422 5.07 39.31 -28.03
C ASN A 422 4.81 39.21 -26.51
N PRO A 423 5.53 39.97 -25.65
CA PRO A 423 5.30 39.97 -24.20
C PRO A 423 3.88 40.34 -23.76
N LYS A 424 3.10 40.97 -24.64
CA LYS A 424 1.68 41.32 -24.43
C LYS A 424 0.71 40.20 -24.81
N ASP A 425 1.19 39.08 -25.35
CA ASP A 425 0.33 37.93 -25.60
C ASP A 425 0.01 37.24 -24.27
N HIS A 426 -1.29 37.15 -23.98
CA HIS A 426 -1.83 36.57 -22.75
C HIS A 426 -2.53 35.23 -22.99
N SER A 427 -2.44 34.68 -24.21
CA SER A 427 -3.12 33.43 -24.62
C SER A 427 -2.69 32.20 -23.81
N CYS A 428 -1.51 32.23 -23.18
CA CYS A 428 -1.02 31.18 -22.28
C CYS A 428 -0.80 31.65 -20.84
N ARG A 429 -1.37 32.80 -20.44
CA ARG A 429 -1.35 33.25 -19.04
C ARG A 429 -2.61 32.79 -18.32
N TYR A 430 -2.43 32.34 -17.09
CA TYR A 430 -3.51 31.71 -16.33
C TYR A 430 -3.58 32.22 -14.89
N PHE A 431 -4.78 32.19 -14.33
CA PHE A 431 -5.01 32.35 -12.90
C PHE A 431 -5.51 31.02 -12.32
N PRO A 432 -4.84 30.46 -11.29
CA PRO A 432 -5.24 29.16 -10.71
C PRO A 432 -6.62 29.25 -10.04
N MET A 433 -7.42 28.19 -10.15
CA MET A 433 -8.78 28.13 -9.62
C MET A 433 -8.99 26.89 -8.76
N GLY A 434 -9.48 27.09 -7.53
CA GLY A 434 -9.85 25.99 -6.64
C GLY A 434 -8.67 25.17 -6.13
N HIS A 435 -8.91 23.89 -5.87
CA HIS A 435 -7.91 22.92 -5.43
C HIS A 435 -7.54 21.96 -6.58
N PRO A 436 -6.43 21.22 -6.49
CA PRO A 436 -6.15 20.12 -7.41
C PRO A 436 -7.35 19.18 -7.54
N VAL A 437 -7.59 18.66 -8.74
CA VAL A 437 -8.71 17.75 -9.04
C VAL A 437 -8.30 16.29 -8.87
N SER A 438 -7.09 15.95 -9.31
CA SER A 438 -6.53 14.62 -9.10
C SER A 438 -5.01 14.66 -9.17
N VAL A 439 -4.36 13.76 -8.44
CA VAL A 439 -2.90 13.61 -8.47
C VAL A 439 -2.54 12.15 -8.74
N HIS A 440 -1.65 11.92 -9.71
CA HIS A 440 -1.11 10.60 -10.02
C HIS A 440 0.39 10.55 -9.77
N LEU A 441 0.88 9.43 -9.25
CA LEU A 441 2.26 9.01 -9.43
C LEU A 441 2.43 8.55 -10.88
N TYR A 442 3.52 8.94 -11.52
CA TYR A 442 3.89 8.47 -12.85
C TYR A 442 5.20 7.71 -12.80
N PHE A 443 5.20 6.49 -13.33
CA PHE A 443 6.38 5.66 -13.49
C PHE A 443 6.58 5.30 -14.96
N GLN A 444 7.83 5.21 -15.37
CA GLN A 444 8.24 4.72 -16.68
C GLN A 444 9.44 3.80 -16.51
N SER A 445 9.35 2.58 -17.03
CA SER A 445 10.38 1.54 -16.91
C SER A 445 10.85 1.33 -15.46
N ASP A 446 9.88 1.16 -14.54
CA ASP A 446 10.09 0.99 -13.10
C ASP A 446 10.85 2.14 -12.39
N GLN A 447 10.94 3.31 -13.02
CA GLN A 447 11.49 4.53 -12.44
C GLN A 447 10.40 5.56 -12.20
N PHE A 448 10.39 6.14 -11.00
CA PHE A 448 9.51 7.26 -10.66
C PHE A 448 9.88 8.49 -11.48
N GLN A 449 8.90 9.04 -12.20
CA GLN A 449 9.05 10.21 -13.07
C GLN A 449 8.48 11.48 -12.44
N GLY A 450 7.79 11.37 -11.30
CA GLY A 450 7.18 12.51 -10.60
C GLY A 450 5.66 12.41 -10.51
N TYR A 451 5.02 13.58 -10.35
CA TYR A 451 3.57 13.69 -10.16
C TYR A 451 2.89 14.28 -11.39
N LEU A 452 1.68 13.80 -11.67
CA LEU A 452 0.76 14.42 -12.61
C LEU A 452 -0.37 15.07 -11.82
N VAL A 453 -0.45 16.40 -11.87
CA VAL A 453 -1.45 17.18 -11.13
C VAL A 453 -2.46 17.73 -12.12
N LYS A 454 -3.71 17.26 -12.03
CA LYS A 454 -4.83 17.82 -12.80
C LYS A 454 -5.46 18.95 -12.00
N HIS A 455 -5.63 20.11 -12.61
CA HIS A 455 -6.15 21.32 -11.95
C HIS A 455 -6.92 22.22 -12.92
N HIS A 456 -7.64 23.19 -12.35
CA HIS A 456 -8.39 24.19 -13.08
C HIS A 456 -7.68 25.54 -13.05
N ALA A 457 -7.73 26.26 -14.17
CA ALA A 457 -7.22 27.62 -14.24
C ALA A 457 -8.00 28.46 -15.26
N THR A 458 -8.16 29.75 -15.00
CA THR A 458 -8.79 30.68 -15.93
C THR A 458 -7.74 31.24 -16.89
N ASN A 459 -7.94 31.04 -18.20
CA ASN A 459 -7.12 31.65 -19.23
C ASN A 459 -7.37 33.17 -19.26
N LEU A 460 -6.33 33.99 -19.11
CA LEU A 460 -6.48 35.44 -18.96
C LEU A 460 -6.84 36.16 -20.26
N ALA A 461 -6.51 35.61 -21.44
CA ALA A 461 -6.87 36.23 -22.71
C ALA A 461 -8.36 36.02 -23.05
N THR A 462 -8.92 34.87 -22.70
CA THR A 462 -10.32 34.53 -23.05
C THR A 462 -11.29 34.59 -21.88
N SER A 463 -10.77 34.73 -20.65
CA SER A 463 -11.53 34.66 -19.40
C SER A 463 -12.33 33.35 -19.24
N LYS A 464 -11.90 32.28 -19.89
CA LYS A 464 -12.55 30.95 -19.80
C LYS A 464 -11.80 30.05 -18.83
N LEU A 465 -12.56 29.24 -18.10
CA LEU A 465 -12.02 28.18 -17.26
C LEU A 465 -11.54 27.03 -18.15
N GLU A 466 -10.29 26.61 -17.96
CA GLU A 466 -9.69 25.46 -18.62
C GLU A 466 -9.25 24.43 -17.58
N THR A 467 -9.23 23.16 -17.99
CA THR A 467 -8.72 22.06 -17.18
C THR A 467 -7.46 21.53 -17.83
N MET A 468 -6.40 21.38 -17.04
CA MET A 468 -5.09 20.95 -17.52
C MET A 468 -4.46 19.93 -16.57
N GLU A 469 -3.46 19.23 -17.06
CA GLU A 469 -2.62 18.33 -16.27
C GLU A 469 -1.17 18.76 -16.39
N THR A 470 -0.51 18.98 -15.26
CA THR A 470 0.92 19.30 -15.18
C THR A 470 1.71 18.07 -14.79
N TRP A 471 2.75 17.74 -15.56
CA TRP A 471 3.78 16.80 -15.13
C TRP A 471 4.90 17.55 -14.42
N VAL A 472 5.10 17.27 -13.13
CA VAL A 472 6.24 17.76 -12.36
C VAL A 472 7.21 16.61 -12.10
N ALA A 473 8.49 16.82 -12.41
CA ALA A 473 9.55 15.84 -12.25
C ALA A 473 10.55 16.30 -11.17
N PRO A 474 11.09 15.38 -10.35
CA PRO A 474 12.13 15.72 -9.39
C PRO A 474 13.47 15.93 -10.10
N LYS A 475 14.21 16.94 -9.69
CA LYS A 475 15.59 17.19 -10.12
C LYS A 475 16.54 16.24 -9.40
N LYS A 476 17.67 15.92 -10.03
CA LYS A 476 18.73 15.12 -9.39
C LYS A 476 19.29 15.88 -8.19
N ASN A 477 19.14 15.30 -7.00
CA ASN A 477 19.53 15.89 -5.73
C ASN A 477 20.65 15.13 -5.01
N PHE A 478 21.15 14.03 -5.57
CA PHE A 478 22.28 13.24 -5.07
C PHE A 478 23.52 13.41 -5.97
N LYS A 479 24.67 13.65 -5.36
CA LYS A 479 25.96 13.79 -6.03
C LYS A 479 27.04 12.98 -5.32
N LEU A 480 27.75 12.15 -6.08
CA LEU A 480 29.01 11.54 -5.64
C LEU A 480 30.14 12.57 -5.82
N THR A 481 30.92 12.78 -4.76
CA THR A 481 32.03 13.74 -4.73
C THR A 481 33.38 13.06 -4.93
N ALA A 482 33.48 11.77 -4.60
CA ALA A 482 34.70 10.99 -4.82
C ALA A 482 34.89 10.64 -6.33
N PRO A 483 36.12 10.69 -6.87
CA PRO A 483 36.40 10.29 -8.25
C PRO A 483 36.14 8.79 -8.48
N PRO A 484 35.70 8.37 -9.68
CA PRO A 484 35.32 6.98 -9.99
C PRO A 484 36.43 5.93 -9.77
N THR A 485 37.69 6.37 -9.71
CA THR A 485 38.88 5.55 -9.51
C THR A 485 39.22 5.31 -8.03
N SER A 486 38.48 5.93 -7.11
CA SER A 486 38.56 5.64 -5.68
C SER A 486 38.03 4.23 -5.42
N THR A 487 38.94 3.28 -5.16
CA THR A 487 38.65 1.89 -4.75
C THR A 487 37.83 1.77 -3.46
N PHE A 488 37.43 2.89 -2.83
CA PHE A 488 36.84 2.94 -1.49
C PHE A 488 35.34 3.22 -1.43
N SER A 489 34.70 3.71 -2.50
CA SER A 489 33.26 4.04 -2.40
C SER A 489 32.37 2.85 -2.75
N ARG A 490 31.99 2.08 -1.71
CA ARG A 490 30.88 1.11 -1.81
C ARG A 490 29.52 1.79 -2.00
N LEU A 491 29.43 3.09 -1.73
CA LEU A 491 28.19 3.86 -1.80
C LEU A 491 27.72 3.96 -3.25
N GLN A 492 26.51 3.46 -3.53
CA GLN A 492 25.89 3.55 -4.85
C GLN A 492 24.89 4.70 -4.94
N PHE A 493 24.13 4.91 -3.87
CA PHE A 493 23.02 5.86 -3.83
C PHE A 493 22.69 6.20 -2.38
N ALA A 494 22.13 7.38 -2.14
CA ALA A 494 21.55 7.76 -0.87
C ALA A 494 20.36 8.68 -1.09
N GLU A 495 19.41 8.62 -0.16
CA GLU A 495 18.14 9.32 -0.27
C GLU A 495 17.60 9.65 1.13
N ILE A 496 16.91 10.78 1.23
CA ILE A 496 16.18 11.20 2.42
C ILE A 496 14.69 11.15 2.12
N GLY A 497 13.91 10.55 3.01
CA GLY A 497 12.47 10.45 2.83
C GLY A 497 11.74 10.07 4.11
N THR A 498 10.46 9.72 3.96
CA THR A 498 9.57 9.23 5.02
C THR A 498 8.91 7.92 4.58
N ASP A 499 8.29 7.21 5.53
CA ASP A 499 7.59 5.95 5.27
C ASP A 499 8.50 4.88 4.64
N TRP A 500 9.64 4.62 5.27
CA TRP A 500 10.57 3.58 4.85
C TRP A 500 9.93 2.18 4.94
N ASP A 501 9.77 1.53 3.78
CA ASP A 501 9.37 0.13 3.68
C ASP A 501 10.61 -0.75 3.78
N ALA A 502 10.87 -1.30 4.96
CA ALA A 502 12.00 -2.20 5.19
C ALA A 502 11.90 -3.55 4.43
N LYS A 503 10.70 -3.93 3.98
CA LYS A 503 10.48 -5.17 3.23
C LYS A 503 10.90 -5.01 1.76
N GLU A 504 10.47 -3.92 1.14
CA GLU A 504 10.78 -3.60 -0.27
C GLU A 504 12.00 -2.68 -0.45
N ARG A 505 12.55 -2.16 0.67
CA ARG A 505 13.74 -1.31 0.74
C ARG A 505 13.59 -0.02 -0.08
N MET A 506 12.49 0.68 0.11
CA MET A 506 12.18 1.94 -0.56
C MET A 506 11.28 2.83 0.32
N PHE A 507 11.23 4.13 0.04
CA PHE A 507 10.27 5.04 0.66
C PHE A 507 8.91 4.94 -0.03
N ARG A 508 7.82 4.88 0.75
CA ARG A 508 6.44 4.92 0.23
C ARG A 508 5.96 6.35 -0.04
N ASN A 509 6.59 7.35 0.57
CA ASN A 509 6.53 8.74 0.10
C ASN A 509 7.47 8.92 -1.11
N PHE A 510 7.03 8.45 -2.29
CA PHE A 510 7.84 8.37 -3.51
C PHE A 510 8.52 9.69 -3.93
N GLY A 511 7.86 10.82 -3.70
CA GLY A 511 8.41 12.14 -4.00
C GLY A 511 9.20 12.77 -2.87
N GLY A 512 9.28 12.16 -1.69
CA GLY A 512 9.88 12.78 -0.52
C GLY A 512 9.22 14.12 -0.17
N LEU A 513 7.88 14.22 -0.33
CA LEU A 513 7.14 15.44 -0.02
C LEU A 513 7.09 15.60 1.51
N MET A 514 7.89 16.52 2.03
CA MET A 514 8.07 16.71 3.48
C MET A 514 7.82 18.16 3.89
N GLY A 515 7.22 18.33 5.06
CA GLY A 515 6.95 19.59 5.74
C GLY A 515 7.62 19.64 7.13
N PRO A 516 7.39 20.72 7.90
CA PRO A 516 8.19 21.01 9.10
C PRO A 516 8.00 20.03 10.26
N MET A 517 6.92 19.25 10.24
CA MET A 517 6.56 18.29 11.30
C MET A 517 6.82 16.83 10.90
N ASP A 518 7.45 16.60 9.74
CA ASP A 518 7.75 15.24 9.30
C ASP A 518 8.99 14.67 10.01
N GLU A 519 8.98 13.36 10.19
CA GLU A 519 10.08 12.58 10.76
C GLU A 519 10.93 11.98 9.64
N THR A 520 12.11 12.56 9.40
CA THR A 520 12.95 12.25 8.24
C THR A 520 13.86 11.04 8.47
N VAL A 521 13.98 10.17 7.48
CA VAL A 521 14.87 9.00 7.50
C VAL A 521 15.91 9.13 6.40
N GLY A 522 17.19 8.94 6.74
CA GLY A 522 18.26 8.86 5.77
C GLY A 522 18.58 7.41 5.42
N MET A 523 18.60 7.08 4.13
CA MET A 523 18.92 5.75 3.60
C MET A 523 20.15 5.80 2.69
N GLN A 524 20.98 4.76 2.76
CA GLN A 524 22.13 4.57 1.88
C GLN A 524 22.13 3.15 1.30
N LYS A 525 22.46 3.06 0.01
CA LYS A 525 22.62 1.81 -0.74
C LYS A 525 24.08 1.54 -1.02
N TRP A 526 24.50 0.29 -0.79
CA TRP A 526 25.90 -0.12 -0.82
C TRP A 526 26.10 -1.33 -1.75
N SER A 527 27.23 -1.37 -2.44
CA SER A 527 27.75 -2.59 -3.05
C SER A 527 28.38 -3.49 -1.97
N LYS A 528 28.57 -4.78 -2.28
CA LYS A 528 29.34 -5.69 -1.42
C LYS A 528 30.82 -5.29 -1.43
N GLY A 529 31.51 -5.44 -0.30
CA GLY A 529 32.92 -5.06 -0.17
C GLY A 529 33.43 -5.21 1.26
N PRO A 530 34.63 -4.72 1.61
CA PRO A 530 35.14 -4.75 2.97
C PRO A 530 34.33 -3.84 3.90
N ASN A 531 34.45 -4.07 5.21
CA ASN A 531 33.84 -3.20 6.22
C ASN A 531 34.37 -1.78 6.07
N VAL A 532 33.49 -0.80 6.16
CA VAL A 532 33.84 0.62 6.11
C VAL A 532 32.96 1.39 7.09
N THR A 533 33.53 2.38 7.76
CA THR A 533 32.78 3.30 8.62
C THR A 533 32.68 4.63 7.91
N VAL A 534 31.48 5.19 7.79
CA VAL A 534 31.26 6.52 7.22
C VAL A 534 30.59 7.42 8.24
N THR A 535 30.87 8.72 8.16
CA THR A 535 30.24 9.75 8.96
C THR A 535 29.13 10.42 8.16
N VAL A 536 27.93 10.53 8.72
CA VAL A 536 26.79 11.22 8.12
C VAL A 536 26.56 12.52 8.87
N VAL A 537 26.45 13.63 8.13
CA VAL A 537 26.26 14.99 8.67
C VAL A 537 25.02 15.61 8.06
N TRP A 538 24.06 16.03 8.89
CA TRP A 538 22.83 16.70 8.50
C TRP A 538 22.97 18.21 8.74
N ILE A 539 22.68 18.99 7.71
CA ILE A 539 22.90 20.44 7.68
C ILE A 539 21.59 21.12 7.28
N ASP A 540 21.15 22.07 8.11
CA ASP A 540 19.93 22.83 7.86
C ASP A 540 20.14 23.97 6.85
N PRO A 541 19.07 24.61 6.35
CA PRO A 541 19.14 25.66 5.32
C PRO A 541 19.91 26.92 5.73
N THR A 542 20.29 27.05 7.01
CA THR A 542 21.09 28.16 7.55
C THR A 542 22.47 27.71 8.01
N ASN A 543 22.94 26.55 7.55
CA ASN A 543 24.24 25.96 7.87
C ASN A 543 24.41 25.51 9.34
N VAL A 544 23.31 25.29 10.06
CA VAL A 544 23.36 24.64 11.38
C VAL A 544 23.51 23.13 11.18
N ILE A 545 24.54 22.55 11.78
CA ILE A 545 24.71 21.08 11.81
C ILE A 545 23.71 20.51 12.81
N ALA A 546 22.70 19.81 12.30
CA ALA A 546 21.59 19.30 13.07
C ALA A 546 21.90 17.95 13.75
N ALA A 547 22.65 17.09 13.06
CA ALA A 547 23.07 15.79 13.57
C ALA A 547 24.35 15.30 12.88
N THR A 548 25.20 14.60 13.64
CA THR A 548 26.36 13.88 13.11
C THR A 548 26.44 12.52 13.78
N TYR A 549 26.66 11.46 12.98
CA TYR A 549 26.84 10.11 13.50
C TYR A 549 27.65 9.24 12.53
N ASP A 550 28.36 8.26 13.09
CA ASP A 550 29.08 7.25 12.32
C ASP A 550 28.22 6.00 12.14
N ILE A 551 28.31 5.38 10.96
CA ILE A 551 27.68 4.10 10.67
C ILE A 551 28.73 3.10 10.17
N LEU A 552 28.74 1.93 10.79
CA LEU A 552 29.51 0.78 10.33
C LEU A 552 28.74 0.08 9.20
N ILE A 553 29.38 -0.08 8.05
CA ILE A 553 28.83 -0.77 6.89
C ILE A 553 29.48 -2.14 6.77
N ASP A 554 28.75 -3.18 7.16
CA ASP A 554 29.22 -4.57 7.07
C ASP A 554 29.46 -5.02 5.64
N THR A 555 30.26 -6.08 5.47
CA THR A 555 30.68 -6.60 4.16
C THR A 555 29.53 -6.98 3.22
N SER A 556 28.42 -7.44 3.80
CA SER A 556 27.23 -7.89 3.09
C SER A 556 26.07 -6.90 3.18
N ALA A 557 26.25 -5.76 3.84
CA ALA A 557 25.22 -4.72 3.91
C ALA A 557 24.95 -4.16 2.51
N GLU A 558 23.69 -4.24 2.09
CA GLU A 558 23.21 -3.64 0.83
C GLU A 558 22.50 -2.32 1.08
N TYR A 559 21.86 -2.17 2.24
CA TYR A 559 21.10 -0.99 2.64
C TYR A 559 21.32 -0.69 4.12
N THR A 560 21.55 0.58 4.44
CA THR A 560 21.50 1.11 5.80
C THR A 560 20.50 2.26 5.85
N HIS A 561 19.85 2.44 6.99
CA HIS A 561 18.96 3.57 7.21
C HIS A 561 18.99 3.97 8.68
N TYR A 562 18.80 5.26 8.94
CA TYR A 562 18.74 5.79 10.29
C TYR A 562 17.77 6.98 10.36
N HIS A 563 17.07 7.08 11.48
CA HIS A 563 16.18 8.17 11.81
C HIS A 563 16.84 9.02 12.91
N PRO A 564 17.46 10.16 12.59
CA PRO A 564 18.00 11.05 13.61
C PRO A 564 16.85 11.68 14.42
N PRO A 565 16.96 11.75 15.76
CA PRO A 565 15.92 12.33 16.61
C PRO A 565 16.01 13.86 16.59
N LEU A 566 15.62 14.47 15.47
CA LEU A 566 15.65 15.92 15.28
C LEU A 566 14.44 16.58 15.94
N ASN A 567 14.68 17.59 16.79
CA ASN A 567 13.63 18.41 17.38
C ASN A 567 12.85 19.14 16.29
N GLN A 568 11.53 19.15 16.44
CA GLN A 568 10.58 19.79 15.53
C GLN A 568 10.18 21.20 16.03
N PRO A 569 9.67 22.07 15.13
CA PRO A 569 9.61 21.90 13.68
C PRO A 569 10.99 21.98 13.01
N LEU A 570 11.18 21.24 11.93
CA LEU A 570 12.35 21.40 11.06
C LEU A 570 12.25 22.76 10.34
N ARG A 571 13.37 23.51 10.28
CA ARG A 571 13.41 24.78 9.55
C ARG A 571 13.10 24.56 8.06
N PRO A 572 12.12 25.26 7.46
CA PRO A 572 11.86 25.15 6.03
C PRO A 572 13.02 25.62 5.17
N GLY A 573 13.18 24.98 4.02
CA GLY A 573 14.24 25.24 3.05
C GLY A 573 14.90 23.95 2.56
N VAL A 574 15.93 24.10 1.74
CA VAL A 574 16.71 22.97 1.23
C VAL A 574 17.78 22.60 2.24
N TRP A 575 17.67 21.39 2.77
CA TRP A 575 18.63 20.76 3.67
C TRP A 575 19.68 20.00 2.87
N SER A 576 20.87 19.84 3.46
CA SER A 576 21.97 19.05 2.88
C SER A 576 22.37 17.91 3.83
N VAL A 577 22.59 16.72 3.29
CA VAL A 577 23.21 15.60 4.01
C VAL A 577 24.50 15.20 3.32
N ARG A 578 25.61 15.23 4.07
CA ARG A 578 26.94 14.84 3.60
C ARG A 578 27.33 13.49 4.18
N ILE A 579 27.91 12.65 3.32
CA ILE A 579 28.53 11.39 3.71
C ILE A 579 30.04 11.56 3.55
N LEU A 580 30.78 11.29 4.62
CA LEU A 580 32.22 11.47 4.71
C LEU A 580 32.90 10.14 5.05
N HIS A 581 34.13 9.97 4.60
CA HIS A 581 35.01 8.87 5.00
C HIS A 581 36.34 9.48 5.45
N HIS A 582 36.72 9.30 6.72
CA HIS A 582 37.88 9.98 7.32
C HIS A 582 37.89 11.49 7.03
N TRP A 583 36.75 12.16 7.27
CA TRP A 583 36.54 13.60 7.01
C TRP A 583 36.62 14.03 5.53
N SER A 584 36.85 13.11 4.60
CA SER A 584 36.83 13.39 3.16
C SER A 584 35.42 13.22 2.58
N PRO A 585 34.89 14.18 1.82
CA PRO A 585 33.56 14.08 1.21
C PRO A 585 33.45 12.92 0.22
N VAL A 586 32.48 12.03 0.45
CA VAL A 586 32.15 10.91 -0.45
C VAL A 586 30.94 11.25 -1.30
N ALA A 587 29.90 11.79 -0.68
CA ALA A 587 28.67 12.17 -1.35
C ALA A 587 27.95 13.30 -0.61
N GLU A 588 27.09 14.00 -1.34
CA GLU A 588 26.19 15.00 -0.81
C GLU A 588 24.80 14.81 -1.45
N MET A 589 23.76 15.01 -0.66
CA MET A 589 22.39 15.00 -1.13
C MET A 589 21.57 16.13 -0.54
N HIS A 590 20.54 16.56 -1.25
CA HIS A 590 19.66 17.64 -0.84
C HIS A 590 18.21 17.17 -0.70
N PHE A 591 17.48 17.70 0.27
CA PHE A 591 16.04 17.46 0.42
C PHE A 591 15.32 18.71 0.89
N LEU A 592 14.03 18.81 0.60
CA LEU A 592 13.23 20.00 0.91
C LEU A 592 12.31 19.73 2.09
N ILE A 593 12.38 20.60 3.09
CA ILE A 593 11.31 20.81 4.05
C ILE A 593 10.52 22.02 3.57
N ALA A 594 9.35 21.80 2.97
CA ALA A 594 8.54 22.89 2.45
C ALA A 594 7.84 23.64 3.59
N PRO A 595 7.79 24.98 3.55
CA PRO A 595 6.88 25.73 4.42
C PRO A 595 5.43 25.38 4.04
N LEU A 596 4.52 25.45 5.00
CA LEU A 596 3.11 25.12 4.81
C LEU A 596 2.32 26.36 4.40
N ALA A 597 1.61 26.30 3.27
CA ALA A 597 0.62 27.31 2.90
C ALA A 597 -0.72 27.10 3.61
N TYR A 598 -0.94 25.91 4.17
CA TYR A 598 -2.18 25.48 4.78
C TYR A 598 -1.97 24.92 6.20
N ASN A 599 -2.94 25.12 7.08
CA ASN A 599 -3.04 24.49 8.39
C ASN A 599 -4.48 24.05 8.61
N LYS A 600 -4.70 22.75 8.85
CA LYS A 600 -6.05 22.14 8.90
C LYS A 600 -6.84 22.44 7.62
N HIS A 601 -6.16 22.35 6.47
CA HIS A 601 -6.71 22.52 5.12
C HIS A 601 -7.25 23.93 4.83
N GLN A 602 -6.89 24.92 5.65
CA GLN A 602 -7.23 26.33 5.46
C GLN A 602 -5.95 27.15 5.28
N PRO A 603 -5.97 28.29 4.57
CA PRO A 603 -4.81 29.16 4.44
C PRO A 603 -4.18 29.46 5.82
N ILE A 604 -2.87 29.27 5.93
CA ILE A 604 -2.16 29.42 7.20
C ILE A 604 -2.27 30.86 7.72
N ARG A 605 -2.46 30.99 9.03
CA ARG A 605 -2.54 32.29 9.71
C ARG A 605 -1.18 32.71 10.23
N GLN A 606 -0.96 34.00 10.36
CA GLN A 606 0.30 34.57 10.84
C GLN A 606 0.70 34.07 12.25
N GLU A 607 -0.26 33.78 13.12
CA GLU A 607 -0.02 33.19 14.44
C GLU A 607 0.59 31.77 14.37
N ASP A 608 0.25 31.02 13.31
CA ASP A 608 0.71 29.66 13.09
C ASP A 608 2.03 29.61 12.29
N THR A 609 2.30 30.58 11.41
CA THR A 609 3.49 30.54 10.55
C THR A 609 4.78 30.55 11.38
N LEU A 610 4.87 31.39 12.41
CA LEU A 610 6.04 31.42 13.29
C LEU A 610 6.23 30.08 14.04
N LYS A 611 5.13 29.41 14.37
CA LYS A 611 5.17 28.11 15.05
C LYS A 611 5.71 27.01 14.14
N PHE A 612 5.42 27.03 12.84
CA PHE A 612 5.83 25.97 11.92
C PHE A 612 7.10 26.30 11.12
N HIS A 613 7.39 27.57 10.85
CA HIS A 613 8.42 27.98 9.89
C HIS A 613 9.71 28.52 10.52
N ASN A 614 9.75 28.73 11.84
CA ASN A 614 10.90 29.37 12.49
C ASN A 614 11.99 28.37 12.96
N GLY A 615 11.80 27.07 12.72
CA GLY A 615 12.68 26.01 13.20
C GLY A 615 12.49 25.69 14.70
N PRO A 616 13.31 24.80 15.28
CA PRO A 616 13.13 24.35 16.65
C PRO A 616 13.50 25.45 17.65
N ALA A 617 12.96 25.34 18.87
CA ALA A 617 13.32 26.24 19.96
C ALA A 617 14.84 26.29 20.16
N LYS A 618 15.38 27.50 20.36
CA LYS A 618 16.81 27.77 20.52
C LYS A 618 17.70 27.33 19.34
N ASN A 619 17.13 27.03 18.17
CA ASN A 619 17.85 26.50 17.02
C ASN A 619 18.62 25.19 17.32
N SER A 620 18.13 24.39 18.28
CA SER A 620 18.77 23.15 18.71
C SER A 620 17.97 21.93 18.24
N TYR A 621 18.50 21.21 17.25
CA TYR A 621 17.88 19.98 16.75
C TYR A 621 18.14 18.76 17.65
N MET A 622 19.20 18.78 18.44
CA MET A 622 19.54 17.74 19.42
C MET A 622 20.01 18.39 20.73
N GLU A 623 20.09 17.62 21.82
CA GLU A 623 20.73 18.07 23.06
C GLU A 623 22.23 18.34 22.87
N GLN A 624 22.88 17.53 22.02
CA GLN A 624 24.28 17.72 21.64
C GLN A 624 24.41 18.82 20.58
N SER A 625 25.35 19.75 20.78
CA SER A 625 25.72 20.76 19.80
C SER A 625 26.91 20.31 18.94
N PHE A 626 26.84 20.61 17.65
CA PHE A 626 27.88 20.28 16.66
C PHE A 626 28.58 21.51 16.07
N HIS A 627 28.42 22.70 16.67
CA HIS A 627 29.00 23.95 16.17
C HIS A 627 30.52 23.90 15.98
N SER A 628 31.24 23.10 16.77
CA SER A 628 32.69 22.91 16.64
C SER A 628 33.10 22.25 15.31
N LEU A 629 32.19 21.58 14.60
CA LEU A 629 32.45 20.94 13.31
C LEU A 629 32.29 21.90 12.12
N ASN A 630 31.65 23.05 12.29
CA ASN A 630 31.43 24.02 11.21
C ASN A 630 32.74 24.46 10.52
N PRO A 631 33.81 24.84 11.25
CA PRO A 631 35.09 25.19 10.62
C PRO A 631 35.77 23.99 9.96
N VAL A 632 35.66 22.80 10.58
CA VAL A 632 36.29 21.56 10.10
C VAL A 632 35.71 21.13 8.75
N LEU A 633 34.38 21.26 8.60
CA LEU A 633 33.65 20.85 7.40
C LEU A 633 33.48 21.97 6.37
N ASN A 634 34.07 23.15 6.63
CA ASN A 634 33.93 24.36 5.83
C ASN A 634 32.44 24.73 5.59
N ILE A 635 31.67 24.77 6.67
CA ILE A 635 30.24 25.12 6.69
C ILE A 635 30.08 26.44 7.47
N PRO A 636 30.34 27.61 6.84
CA PRO A 636 30.24 28.89 7.53
C PRO A 636 28.77 29.23 7.82
N VAL A 637 28.46 29.54 9.07
CA VAL A 637 27.13 30.06 9.44
C VAL A 637 27.06 31.53 9.03
N SER A 638 26.14 31.86 8.12
CA SER A 638 25.89 33.24 7.69
C SER A 638 24.75 33.85 8.49
N LEU A 639 25.04 34.95 9.20
CA LEU A 639 24.01 35.73 9.89
C LEU A 639 22.92 36.21 8.93
N GLY A 640 23.28 36.53 7.68
CA GLY A 640 22.33 36.93 6.65
C GLY A 640 21.30 35.85 6.32
N TYR A 641 21.71 34.58 6.27
CA TYR A 641 20.77 33.46 6.04
C TYR A 641 19.83 33.27 7.23
N VAL A 642 20.33 33.43 8.46
CA VAL A 642 19.51 33.34 9.68
C VAL A 642 18.47 34.47 9.75
N GLU A 643 18.87 35.70 9.43
CA GLU A 643 17.95 36.85 9.37
C GLU A 643 16.90 36.68 8.27
N GLN A 644 17.29 36.23 7.08
CA GLN A 644 16.36 35.97 6.00
C GLN A 644 15.38 34.85 6.36
N ALA A 645 15.84 33.77 6.98
CA ALA A 645 14.97 32.68 7.43
C ALA A 645 13.93 33.16 8.45
N LYS A 646 14.33 34.03 9.40
CA LYS A 646 13.40 34.65 10.36
C LYS A 646 12.35 35.54 9.68
N ARG A 647 12.74 36.31 8.66
CA ARG A 647 11.80 37.12 7.86
C ARG A 647 10.81 36.22 7.11
N ASN A 648 11.33 35.18 6.46
CA ASN A 648 10.51 34.23 5.71
C ASN A 648 9.51 33.48 6.60
N ALA A 649 9.88 33.17 7.84
CA ALA A 649 9.01 32.47 8.80
C ALA A 649 7.72 33.25 9.14
N ALA A 650 7.69 34.56 8.93
CA ALA A 650 6.52 35.41 9.18
C ALA A 650 5.63 35.61 7.94
N LEU A 651 6.04 35.16 6.75
CA LEU A 651 5.31 35.36 5.50
C LEU A 651 3.97 34.61 5.51
N THR A 652 2.96 35.23 4.90
CA THR A 652 1.63 34.63 4.65
C THR A 652 1.14 35.01 3.25
N GLY A 653 0.06 34.37 2.79
CA GLY A 653 -0.58 34.73 1.52
C GLY A 653 0.37 34.64 0.31
N PRO A 654 0.27 35.55 -0.67
CA PRO A 654 1.05 35.49 -1.91
C PRO A 654 2.57 35.50 -1.72
N GLU A 655 3.08 36.20 -0.70
CA GLU A 655 4.52 36.25 -0.42
C GLU A 655 5.05 34.88 0.06
N LEU A 656 4.26 34.20 0.90
CA LEU A 656 4.57 32.83 1.33
C LEU A 656 4.49 31.85 0.15
N GLU A 657 3.48 31.97 -0.71
CA GLU A 657 3.36 31.14 -1.91
C GLU A 657 4.55 31.31 -2.84
N HIS A 658 5.03 32.53 -3.02
CA HIS A 658 6.23 32.80 -3.82
C HIS A 658 7.49 32.15 -3.22
N TRP A 659 7.65 32.23 -1.90
CA TRP A 659 8.76 31.55 -1.21
C TRP A 659 8.68 30.03 -1.36
N ILE A 660 7.48 29.44 -1.21
CA ILE A 660 7.23 28.01 -1.42
C ILE A 660 7.59 27.62 -2.85
N ASP A 661 7.06 28.33 -3.85
CA ASP A 661 7.28 28.01 -5.27
C ASP A 661 8.76 28.12 -5.66
N SER A 662 9.49 29.09 -5.08
CA SER A 662 10.94 29.20 -5.25
C SER A 662 11.66 27.96 -4.73
N LEU A 663 11.38 27.56 -3.48
CA LEU A 663 12.01 26.39 -2.85
C LEU A 663 11.66 25.09 -3.56
N VAL A 664 10.38 24.90 -3.90
CA VAL A 664 9.92 23.73 -4.66
C VAL A 664 10.63 23.69 -6.02
N GLY A 665 10.77 24.85 -6.70
CA GLY A 665 11.50 24.98 -7.95
C GLY A 665 13.00 24.65 -7.89
N GLU A 666 13.62 24.59 -6.71
CA GLU A 666 15.02 24.16 -6.56
C GLU A 666 15.18 22.64 -6.75
N LEU A 667 14.19 21.85 -6.31
CA LEU A 667 14.23 20.38 -6.37
C LEU A 667 13.23 19.77 -7.36
N TRP A 668 12.33 20.57 -7.92
CA TRP A 668 11.32 20.12 -8.88
C TRP A 668 11.30 21.01 -10.11
N GLU A 669 10.83 20.46 -11.22
CA GLU A 669 10.53 21.21 -12.43
C GLU A 669 9.22 20.75 -13.04
N ALA A 670 8.47 21.69 -13.64
CA ALA A 670 7.38 21.32 -14.54
C ALA A 670 8.02 20.78 -15.82
N ALA A 671 7.95 19.47 -16.03
CA ALA A 671 8.48 18.81 -17.21
C ALA A 671 7.60 19.05 -18.43
N ASP A 672 6.26 19.08 -18.26
CA ASP A 672 5.31 19.44 -19.31
C ASP A 672 3.93 19.82 -18.77
N VAL A 673 3.07 20.40 -19.62
CA VAL A 673 1.68 20.74 -19.31
C VAL A 673 0.78 20.52 -20.53
N CYS A 674 -0.40 19.93 -20.32
CA CYS A 674 -1.35 19.63 -21.38
C CYS A 674 -2.77 20.08 -21.03
N ALA A 675 -3.60 20.33 -22.04
CA ALA A 675 -5.01 20.65 -21.88
C ALA A 675 -5.88 19.39 -21.93
N VAL A 676 -6.79 19.22 -20.97
CA VAL A 676 -7.76 18.11 -20.97
C VAL A 676 -8.85 18.33 -22.02
N GLY A 677 -9.26 19.59 -22.21
CA GLY A 677 -10.28 20.01 -23.18
C GLY A 677 -9.76 21.07 -24.15
N PRO A 678 -10.66 21.85 -24.78
CA PRO A 678 -10.28 22.99 -25.62
C PRO A 678 -9.43 24.00 -24.83
N THR A 679 -8.40 24.53 -25.47
CA THR A 679 -7.45 25.52 -24.90
C THR A 679 -7.27 26.69 -25.86
N ALA A 680 -7.18 27.91 -25.32
CA ALA A 680 -6.81 29.10 -26.08
C ALA A 680 -5.29 29.28 -26.23
N CYS A 681 -4.49 28.57 -25.45
CA CYS A 681 -3.02 28.61 -25.55
C CYS A 681 -2.56 27.80 -26.78
N PRO A 682 -1.96 28.45 -27.80
CA PRO A 682 -1.66 27.80 -29.10
C PRO A 682 -0.56 26.75 -29.03
N VAL A 683 0.29 26.79 -28.00
CA VAL A 683 1.42 25.87 -27.83
C VAL A 683 1.09 24.68 -26.91
N MET A 684 -0.09 24.65 -26.28
CA MET A 684 -0.46 23.61 -25.34
C MET A 684 -1.11 22.42 -26.06
N GLN A 685 -0.52 21.23 -25.90
CA GLN A 685 -1.04 20.00 -26.51
C GLN A 685 -2.21 19.41 -25.71
N ALA A 686 -3.04 18.60 -26.38
CA ALA A 686 -4.11 17.86 -25.73
C ALA A 686 -3.56 16.69 -24.89
N CYS A 687 -4.03 16.52 -23.66
CA CYS A 687 -3.55 15.48 -22.75
C CYS A 687 -3.62 14.05 -23.31
N PRO A 688 -4.70 13.61 -23.98
CA PRO A 688 -4.74 12.26 -24.56
C PRO A 688 -3.68 11.98 -25.64
N LYS A 689 -3.06 13.02 -26.22
CA LYS A 689 -1.97 12.88 -27.21
C LYS A 689 -0.58 12.81 -26.58
N ASN A 690 -0.46 13.10 -25.28
CA ASN A 690 0.80 13.14 -24.56
C ASN A 690 1.05 11.78 -23.87
N PRO A 691 2.15 11.06 -24.15
CA PRO A 691 2.37 9.71 -23.65
C PRO A 691 2.59 9.62 -22.13
N TRP A 692 2.88 10.73 -21.48
CA TRP A 692 3.06 10.82 -20.02
C TRP A 692 1.75 11.07 -19.27
N SER A 693 0.72 11.62 -19.94
CA SER A 693 -0.52 12.02 -19.27
C SER A 693 -1.29 10.82 -18.74
N SER A 694 -1.97 11.00 -17.61
CA SER A 694 -2.88 9.99 -17.08
C SER A 694 -4.07 9.72 -18.02
N LEU A 695 -4.36 10.63 -18.94
CA LEU A 695 -5.43 10.52 -19.94
C LEU A 695 -4.97 9.91 -21.26
N SER A 696 -3.69 9.56 -21.38
CA SER A 696 -3.15 8.88 -22.55
C SER A 696 -3.66 7.43 -22.65
N PRO A 697 -3.69 6.84 -23.86
CA PRO A 697 -4.10 5.46 -24.03
C PRO A 697 -3.21 4.50 -23.21
N ASP A 698 -3.86 3.62 -22.44
CA ASP A 698 -3.20 2.58 -21.62
C ASP A 698 -3.82 1.20 -21.88
N PRO A 699 -3.60 0.59 -23.06
CA PRO A 699 -4.33 -0.59 -23.50
C PRO A 699 -4.16 -1.83 -22.60
N LYS A 700 -3.06 -1.91 -21.83
CA LYS A 700 -2.82 -3.01 -20.89
C LYS A 700 -3.76 -2.99 -19.67
N SER A 701 -4.28 -1.83 -19.28
CA SER A 701 -5.22 -1.68 -18.16
C SER A 701 -6.66 -1.39 -18.63
N GLN A 702 -6.85 -0.93 -19.88
CA GLN A 702 -8.17 -0.70 -20.46
C GLN A 702 -8.95 -2.01 -20.66
N LEU A 703 -10.23 -1.96 -20.31
CA LEU A 703 -11.18 -3.06 -20.40
C LEU A 703 -12.15 -2.80 -21.57
N GLY A 704 -12.42 -3.83 -22.36
CA GLY A 704 -13.27 -3.75 -23.54
C GLY A 704 -14.35 -4.85 -23.55
N ALA A 705 -15.14 -4.90 -24.62
CA ALA A 705 -16.13 -5.96 -24.79
C ALA A 705 -15.46 -7.35 -24.87
N PRO A 706 -16.09 -8.41 -24.32
CA PRO A 706 -15.60 -9.78 -24.51
C PRO A 706 -15.53 -10.14 -26.00
N ARG A 707 -14.44 -10.82 -26.41
CA ARG A 707 -14.29 -11.39 -27.74
C ARG A 707 -15.10 -12.69 -27.86
N ALA A 708 -15.12 -13.28 -29.06
CA ALA A 708 -15.81 -14.55 -29.34
C ALA A 708 -15.33 -15.73 -28.47
N ASP A 709 -14.07 -15.70 -28.02
CA ASP A 709 -13.49 -16.68 -27.09
C ASP A 709 -13.89 -16.44 -25.62
N GLY A 710 -14.77 -15.46 -25.35
CA GLY A 710 -15.21 -15.10 -23.99
C GLY A 710 -14.19 -14.32 -23.16
N ARG A 711 -13.03 -13.95 -23.72
CA ARG A 711 -11.93 -13.25 -23.04
C ARG A 711 -11.91 -11.76 -23.39
N ILE A 712 -11.23 -10.96 -22.56
CA ILE A 712 -10.97 -9.53 -22.82
C ILE A 712 -9.48 -9.19 -22.89
N ARG A 713 -8.59 -10.15 -22.60
CA ARG A 713 -7.14 -10.11 -22.85
C ARG A 713 -6.83 -10.88 -24.11
#